data_AF-A0A5J4KK89-F1
#
_entry.id   AF-A0A5J4KK89-F1
#
_cell.length_a   1.000
_cell.length_b   1.000
_cell.length_c   1.000
_cell.angle_alpha   90.00
_cell.angle_beta   90.00
_cell.angle_gamma   90.00
#
_symmetry.space_group_name_H-M   'P 1'
#
loop_
_entity.id
_entity.type
_entity.pdbx_description
1 polymer ?
#
loop_
_entity_poly.entity_id
_entity_poly.type
_entity_poly.pdbx_seq_one_letter_code
_entity_poly.pdbx_strand_id
1 'polypeptide(L)'
;MSHQIRWTIQKIAQRLNLIEPLVYRRRQTIPSFRFLPLIGPREQPPVGVDVDDSAWTVIEPYDYWGEWRQNFVLRSSFQIPDEWEKGLPFALSLPIGTTGDFSHPEALAYIDGVSYAACDRHHHEFALRADWQDAQVHTLALHGWTAAHGEHGAQLLMKPCEVVQIDQPTRDFIATARVALGAAESLAEAVPARGKLLYALDRAFILLDTREPFGEDFYASVAEAHSVLKEGIAQAGAPLDVEVVATGHAHIDVAWLWTLGQTRRKASRTFHTVDRLMEQFPDYHFTQSQPQLYEFMRQDHPDLFEAIKQRVAEGRWELTGGMWVEADCNLSGPESLARQFLLGRSFFAEHFGKDIETPVLWLPDVFGYAWALPQLIKQAGLEYFFTIKIGWSQYNRLPFDSFWWQGIDGTRVLTHFSPTPEKGSAYASTYNAMATPDDILGTWTNFRQKDLGHDNVVPPVLTAFGFGDGGGGPTREMLENLREMKEFPAFPRTRQGDVGSFFRQLEETSGSQLPTWNGELYLEYHRGTYTTQSRNKRWNRKSEFLLHDAEFLAAQASLLNNDYRYPDKEITQAWQLICLNQFHDIIPGSSIHDVYVESEQQYAEIAKLGNSVREGALQAIARQVAGDVLIANPISFERNDLAFWPESLPAGRHLQNSHTGSPCMYRAQTAAPGSMPGHCIN
;
A
#
# COMPACT_ATOMS: atom_id res chain seq x y z
N MET A 1 -21.27 -48.67 -3.89
CA MET A 1 -20.86 -47.40 -4.53
C MET A 1 -22.03 -46.45 -4.46
N SER A 2 -21.92 -45.35 -3.72
CA SER A 2 -22.99 -44.33 -3.70
C SER A 2 -22.88 -43.51 -4.98
N HIS A 3 -23.76 -43.78 -5.95
CA HIS A 3 -23.85 -43.02 -7.21
C HIS A 3 -24.37 -41.58 -7.04
N GLN A 4 -24.49 -41.09 -5.79
CA GLN A 4 -24.96 -39.74 -5.47
C GLN A 4 -23.85 -38.68 -5.46
N ILE A 5 -22.56 -39.07 -5.41
CA ILE A 5 -21.45 -38.10 -5.34
C ILE A 5 -20.88 -37.87 -6.75
N ARG A 6 -21.09 -36.67 -7.30
CA ARG A 6 -20.41 -36.20 -8.52
C ARG A 6 -19.04 -35.66 -8.16
N TRP A 7 -17.98 -36.35 -8.60
CA TRP A 7 -16.58 -35.96 -8.37
C TRP A 7 -16.04 -34.93 -9.38
N THR A 8 -16.92 -34.23 -10.09
CA THR A 8 -16.54 -33.31 -11.18
C THR A 8 -15.60 -32.23 -10.68
N ILE A 9 -15.87 -31.61 -9.53
CA ILE A 9 -15.02 -30.57 -8.95
C ILE A 9 -13.59 -31.08 -8.73
N GLN A 10 -13.44 -32.19 -8.00
CA GLN A 10 -12.12 -32.76 -7.70
C GLN A 10 -11.40 -33.21 -8.97
N LYS A 11 -12.12 -33.80 -9.93
CA LYS A 11 -11.57 -34.22 -11.24
C LYS A 11 -11.04 -33.02 -12.03
N ILE A 12 -11.81 -31.93 -12.11
CA ILE A 12 -11.43 -30.73 -12.86
C ILE A 12 -10.26 -30.02 -12.17
N ALA A 13 -10.28 -29.89 -10.84
CA ALA A 13 -9.17 -29.32 -10.08
C ALA A 13 -7.85 -30.07 -10.33
N GLN A 14 -7.87 -31.40 -10.28
CA GLN A 14 -6.69 -32.22 -10.60
C GLN A 14 -6.21 -32.04 -12.03
N ARG A 15 -7.13 -31.93 -12.99
CA ARG A 15 -6.79 -31.71 -14.41
C ARG A 15 -6.24 -30.30 -14.66
N LEU A 16 -6.72 -29.28 -13.96
CA LEU A 16 -6.14 -27.93 -14.00
C LEU A 16 -4.69 -27.96 -13.52
N ASN A 17 -4.43 -28.55 -12.34
CA ASN A 17 -3.06 -28.68 -11.81
C ASN A 17 -2.13 -29.45 -12.75
N LEU A 18 -2.66 -30.41 -13.52
CA LEU A 18 -1.90 -31.19 -14.49
C LEU A 18 -1.49 -30.35 -15.71
N ILE A 19 -2.37 -29.48 -16.21
CA ILE A 19 -2.13 -28.71 -17.45
C ILE A 19 -1.54 -27.32 -17.20
N GLU A 20 -1.60 -26.80 -15.98
CA GLU A 20 -1.08 -25.47 -15.64
C GLU A 20 0.41 -25.28 -15.99
N PRO A 21 1.31 -26.26 -15.74
CA PRO A 21 2.70 -26.17 -16.19
C PRO A 21 2.85 -26.13 -17.72
N LEU A 22 1.86 -26.58 -18.50
CA LEU A 22 1.90 -26.60 -19.96
C LEU A 22 1.68 -25.21 -20.59
N VAL A 23 1.36 -24.19 -19.79
CA VAL A 23 1.44 -22.79 -20.23
C VAL A 23 2.83 -22.44 -20.75
N TYR A 24 3.88 -23.02 -20.15
CA TYR A 24 5.26 -22.87 -20.61
C TYR A 24 5.54 -23.91 -21.68
N ARG A 25 5.20 -23.58 -22.93
CA ARG A 25 5.34 -24.47 -24.09
C ARG A 25 6.79 -24.84 -24.36
N ARG A 26 7.72 -23.90 -24.12
CA ARG A 26 9.16 -24.13 -24.17
C ARG A 26 9.82 -23.52 -22.95
N ARG A 27 10.94 -24.11 -22.52
CA ARG A 27 11.70 -23.71 -21.34
C ARG A 27 13.19 -23.87 -21.61
N GLN A 28 13.98 -22.94 -21.10
CA GLN A 28 15.43 -23.04 -21.06
C GLN A 28 15.92 -22.60 -19.68
N THR A 29 16.58 -23.50 -18.96
CA THR A 29 17.20 -23.19 -17.67
C THR A 29 18.31 -22.16 -17.85
N ILE A 30 18.33 -21.14 -17.00
CA ILE A 30 19.41 -20.13 -16.97
C ILE A 30 20.59 -20.65 -16.14
N PRO A 31 21.81 -20.11 -16.33
CA PRO A 31 22.96 -20.44 -15.49
C PRO A 31 22.70 -20.20 -13.99
N SER A 32 23.41 -20.95 -13.16
CA SER A 32 23.37 -20.84 -11.69
C SER A 32 23.65 -19.40 -11.22
N PHE A 33 22.97 -18.99 -10.15
CA PHE A 33 23.14 -17.65 -9.61
C PHE A 33 24.44 -17.52 -8.82
N ARG A 34 25.09 -16.35 -8.96
CA ARG A 34 26.16 -15.87 -8.10
C ARG A 34 25.58 -14.97 -7.01
N PHE A 35 25.95 -15.19 -5.76
CA PHE A 35 25.34 -14.57 -4.59
C PHE A 35 26.32 -13.71 -3.80
N LEU A 36 25.87 -12.51 -3.45
CA LEU A 36 26.55 -11.57 -2.56
C LEU A 36 25.58 -11.07 -1.47
N PRO A 37 25.90 -11.26 -0.18
CA PRO A 37 25.15 -10.62 0.89
C PRO A 37 25.48 -9.12 0.98
N LEU A 38 24.48 -8.32 1.31
CA LEU A 38 24.59 -6.88 1.56
C LEU A 38 24.38 -6.57 3.05
N ILE A 39 25.02 -5.51 3.53
CA ILE A 39 24.97 -5.06 4.93
C ILE A 39 23.58 -4.51 5.28
N GLY A 40 22.90 -3.85 4.34
CA GLY A 40 21.61 -3.24 4.64
C GLY A 40 20.80 -2.73 3.45
N PRO A 41 19.58 -2.20 3.72
CA PRO A 41 18.66 -1.74 2.69
C PRO A 41 19.10 -0.49 1.92
N ARG A 42 20.07 0.28 2.44
CA ARG A 42 20.55 1.51 1.80
C ARG A 42 21.85 1.34 1.02
N GLU A 43 22.41 0.14 1.02
CA GLU A 43 23.62 -0.16 0.24
C GLU A 43 23.31 -0.19 -1.25
N GLN A 44 24.15 0.47 -2.05
CA GLN A 44 24.06 0.49 -3.50
C GLN A 44 24.43 -0.89 -4.05
N PRO A 45 23.56 -1.54 -4.84
CA PRO A 45 23.80 -2.91 -5.27
C PRO A 45 24.73 -2.96 -6.51
N PRO A 46 25.70 -3.89 -6.57
CA PRO A 46 26.50 -4.13 -7.76
C PRO A 46 25.71 -4.84 -8.88
N VAL A 47 24.88 -4.07 -9.60
CA VAL A 47 23.98 -4.55 -10.66
C VAL A 47 24.48 -4.28 -12.09
N GLY A 48 25.53 -3.48 -12.26
CA GLY A 48 26.08 -3.11 -13.56
C GLY A 48 26.58 -4.30 -14.39
N VAL A 49 26.70 -4.11 -15.71
CA VAL A 49 27.23 -5.11 -16.65
C VAL A 49 28.74 -5.35 -16.49
N ASP A 50 29.45 -4.39 -15.90
CA ASP A 50 30.90 -4.38 -15.68
C ASP A 50 31.32 -4.96 -14.31
N VAL A 51 30.36 -5.40 -13.50
CA VAL A 51 30.62 -6.01 -12.19
C VAL A 51 31.33 -7.35 -12.36
N ASP A 52 32.52 -7.47 -11.75
CA ASP A 52 33.20 -8.76 -11.59
C ASP A 52 32.62 -9.52 -10.40
N ASP A 53 31.83 -10.55 -10.71
CA ASP A 53 31.22 -11.46 -9.74
C ASP A 53 31.92 -12.83 -9.69
N SER A 54 33.09 -12.99 -10.31
CA SER A 54 33.80 -14.28 -10.41
C SER A 54 34.15 -14.92 -9.05
N ALA A 55 34.30 -14.10 -8.01
CA ALA A 55 34.60 -14.53 -6.64
C ALA A 55 33.35 -14.75 -5.76
N TRP A 56 32.15 -14.53 -6.28
CA TRP A 56 30.91 -14.66 -5.52
C TRP A 56 30.52 -16.13 -5.34
N THR A 57 29.74 -16.41 -4.29
CA THR A 57 29.26 -17.77 -4.00
C THR A 57 28.28 -18.22 -5.08
N VAL A 58 28.48 -19.41 -5.66
CA VAL A 58 27.53 -19.98 -6.62
C VAL A 58 26.43 -20.74 -5.87
N ILE A 59 25.18 -20.55 -6.28
CA ILE A 59 24.00 -21.29 -5.81
C ILE A 59 23.51 -22.16 -6.96
N GLU A 60 23.62 -23.48 -6.82
CA GLU A 60 23.14 -24.41 -7.83
C GLU A 60 21.61 -24.61 -7.73
N PRO A 61 20.94 -24.99 -8.82
CA PRO A 61 19.55 -25.43 -8.74
C PRO A 61 19.38 -26.56 -7.72
N TYR A 62 18.35 -26.42 -6.88
CA TYR A 62 18.01 -27.26 -5.74
C TYR A 62 18.91 -27.12 -4.51
N ASP A 63 19.82 -26.14 -4.47
CA ASP A 63 20.53 -25.77 -3.24
C ASP A 63 19.66 -24.94 -2.29
N TYR A 64 20.01 -25.03 -1.00
CA TYR A 64 19.52 -24.13 0.03
C TYR A 64 20.39 -22.88 0.10
N TRP A 65 19.77 -21.71 0.14
CA TRP A 65 20.46 -20.43 0.14
C TRP A 65 19.75 -19.39 1.00
N GLY A 66 20.43 -18.29 1.26
CA GLY A 66 19.90 -17.16 2.03
C GLY A 66 19.82 -17.43 3.54
N GLU A 67 19.81 -16.34 4.29
CA GLU A 67 19.58 -16.32 5.74
C GLU A 67 18.38 -15.45 6.09
N TRP A 68 17.95 -15.48 7.36
CA TRP A 68 16.86 -14.63 7.85
C TRP A 68 17.20 -13.13 7.79
N ARG A 69 16.29 -12.29 7.27
CA ARG A 69 16.44 -10.83 7.14
C ARG A 69 17.68 -10.37 6.35
N GLN A 70 18.19 -11.19 5.44
CA GLN A 70 19.40 -10.93 4.67
C GLN A 70 19.11 -10.09 3.43
N ASN A 71 19.86 -9.00 3.26
CA ASN A 71 19.88 -8.26 2.00
C ASN A 71 20.86 -8.94 1.05
N PHE A 72 20.56 -8.99 -0.24
CA PHE A 72 21.41 -9.72 -1.19
C PHE A 72 21.41 -9.12 -2.60
N VAL A 73 22.41 -9.53 -3.38
CA VAL A 73 22.39 -9.50 -4.84
C VAL A 73 22.61 -10.92 -5.35
N LEU A 74 21.74 -11.36 -6.27
CA LEU A 74 21.98 -12.53 -7.12
C LEU A 74 22.31 -12.07 -8.53
N ARG A 75 23.28 -12.69 -9.20
CA ARG A 75 23.63 -12.41 -10.59
C ARG A 75 23.67 -13.68 -11.43
N SER A 76 23.10 -13.60 -12.63
CA SER A 76 23.15 -14.62 -13.66
C SER A 76 23.05 -13.94 -15.03
N SER A 77 22.77 -14.72 -16.06
CA SER A 77 22.53 -14.25 -17.41
C SER A 77 21.44 -15.07 -18.07
N PHE A 78 20.85 -14.57 -19.15
CA PHE A 78 19.91 -15.35 -19.93
C PHE A 78 19.99 -14.94 -21.41
N GLN A 79 19.43 -15.79 -22.25
CA GLN A 79 19.28 -15.55 -23.68
C GLN A 79 17.94 -16.16 -24.10
N ILE A 80 17.18 -15.44 -24.92
CA ILE A 80 15.98 -16.01 -25.55
C ILE A 80 16.44 -16.79 -26.79
N PRO A 81 16.13 -18.09 -26.91
CA PRO A 81 16.62 -18.89 -28.04
C PRO A 81 16.03 -18.46 -29.39
N ASP A 82 16.88 -18.38 -30.42
CA ASP A 82 16.49 -17.90 -31.75
C ASP A 82 15.57 -18.89 -32.48
N GLU A 83 15.65 -20.18 -32.15
CA GLU A 83 14.82 -21.25 -32.73
C GLU A 83 13.41 -21.31 -32.12
N TRP A 84 13.11 -20.47 -31.12
CA TRP A 84 11.77 -20.35 -30.56
C TRP A 84 10.85 -19.56 -31.49
N GLU A 85 9.57 -19.94 -31.48
CA GLU A 85 8.58 -19.37 -32.39
C GLU A 85 8.46 -17.84 -32.18
N LYS A 86 8.59 -17.07 -33.25
CA LYS A 86 8.48 -15.61 -33.17
C LYS A 86 7.04 -15.19 -32.92
N GLY A 87 6.85 -14.14 -32.12
CA GLY A 87 5.54 -13.54 -31.89
C GLY A 87 4.75 -14.13 -30.72
N LEU A 88 5.24 -15.21 -30.08
CA LEU A 88 4.73 -15.65 -28.78
C LEU A 88 5.43 -14.88 -27.63
N PRO A 89 4.74 -14.62 -26.51
CA PRO A 89 5.34 -13.94 -25.36
C PRO A 89 6.43 -14.80 -24.71
N PHE A 90 7.48 -14.12 -24.22
CA PHE A 90 8.55 -14.72 -23.42
C PHE A 90 8.50 -14.17 -22.00
N ALA A 91 8.95 -14.96 -21.02
CA ALA A 91 9.07 -14.51 -19.64
C ALA A 91 10.29 -15.15 -18.94
N LEU A 92 10.71 -14.54 -17.83
CA LEU A 92 11.57 -15.19 -16.84
C LEU A 92 10.69 -15.78 -15.74
N SER A 93 10.88 -17.08 -15.48
CA SER A 93 10.31 -17.79 -14.33
C SER A 93 11.40 -17.96 -13.27
N LEU A 94 11.25 -17.27 -12.14
CA LEU A 94 12.24 -17.15 -11.07
C LEU A 94 11.70 -17.69 -9.73
N PRO A 95 11.50 -19.01 -9.59
CA PRO A 95 11.13 -19.63 -8.33
C PRO A 95 12.32 -19.71 -7.35
N ILE A 96 12.83 -18.54 -6.94
CA ILE A 96 13.98 -18.37 -6.05
C ILE A 96 13.65 -18.69 -4.57
N GLY A 97 12.44 -19.18 -4.30
CA GLY A 97 11.96 -19.69 -3.03
C GLY A 97 10.68 -20.52 -3.23
N THR A 98 9.98 -20.83 -2.13
CA THR A 98 8.72 -21.59 -2.17
C THR A 98 7.51 -20.65 -2.26
N THR A 99 6.72 -20.75 -3.32
CA THR A 99 5.49 -19.95 -3.52
C THR A 99 4.59 -19.99 -2.28
N GLY A 100 4.11 -18.83 -1.85
CA GLY A 100 3.22 -18.70 -0.68
C GLY A 100 3.90 -18.85 0.68
N ASP A 101 5.19 -19.22 0.73
CA ASP A 101 5.97 -19.24 1.97
C ASP A 101 6.18 -17.81 2.49
N PHE A 102 6.04 -17.61 3.80
CA PHE A 102 6.26 -16.32 4.45
C PHE A 102 7.72 -15.88 4.50
N SER A 103 8.65 -16.83 4.32
CA SER A 103 10.09 -16.57 4.27
C SER A 103 10.59 -16.17 2.88
N HIS A 104 9.72 -16.18 1.86
CA HIS A 104 10.11 -16.01 0.47
C HIS A 104 10.86 -14.69 0.22
N PRO A 105 11.91 -14.71 -0.62
CA PRO A 105 12.68 -13.52 -0.97
C PRO A 105 11.85 -12.57 -1.83
N GLU A 106 12.12 -11.30 -1.66
CA GLU A 106 11.57 -10.23 -2.48
C GLU A 106 12.72 -9.50 -3.18
N ALA A 107 12.69 -9.39 -4.52
CA ALA A 107 13.78 -8.81 -5.29
C ALA A 107 13.31 -7.91 -6.44
N LEU A 108 14.09 -6.88 -6.74
CA LEU A 108 14.00 -6.10 -7.96
C LEU A 108 15.00 -6.66 -8.98
N ALA A 109 14.51 -7.03 -10.14
CA ALA A 109 15.32 -7.49 -11.26
C ALA A 109 15.84 -6.31 -12.07
N TYR A 110 17.14 -6.35 -12.35
CA TYR A 110 17.85 -5.47 -13.24
C TYR A 110 18.30 -6.28 -14.44
N ILE A 111 17.96 -5.80 -15.64
CA ILE A 111 18.42 -6.37 -16.92
C ILE A 111 19.44 -5.40 -17.49
N ASP A 112 20.66 -5.88 -17.74
CA ASP A 112 21.79 -5.08 -18.22
C ASP A 112 22.03 -3.79 -17.38
N GLY A 113 21.84 -3.90 -16.07
CA GLY A 113 22.03 -2.80 -15.12
C GLY A 113 20.84 -1.84 -14.98
N VAL A 114 19.74 -2.05 -15.71
CA VAL A 114 18.54 -1.21 -15.65
C VAL A 114 17.42 -1.92 -14.90
N SER A 115 16.80 -1.26 -13.92
CA SER A 115 15.66 -1.82 -13.17
C SER A 115 14.48 -2.09 -14.11
N TYR A 116 13.90 -3.29 -14.01
CA TYR A 116 12.94 -3.76 -15.02
C TYR A 116 11.63 -4.30 -14.42
N ALA A 117 11.72 -5.29 -13.53
CA ALA A 117 10.55 -5.97 -12.96
C ALA A 117 10.87 -6.48 -11.55
N ALA A 118 9.86 -6.79 -10.75
CA ALA A 118 10.08 -7.43 -9.45
C ALA A 118 9.75 -8.92 -9.48
N CYS A 119 10.33 -9.63 -8.52
CA CYS A 119 10.01 -11.02 -8.21
C CYS A 119 9.79 -11.16 -6.70
N ASP A 120 8.70 -11.81 -6.32
CA ASP A 120 8.35 -12.11 -4.93
C ASP A 120 7.51 -13.40 -4.85
N ARG A 121 7.01 -13.77 -3.67
CA ARG A 121 6.19 -14.98 -3.42
C ARG A 121 4.90 -15.09 -4.25
N HIS A 122 4.46 -13.99 -4.84
CA HIS A 122 3.24 -13.88 -5.63
C HIS A 122 3.54 -13.60 -7.10
N HIS A 123 4.73 -13.07 -7.41
CA HIS A 123 5.21 -12.72 -8.74
C HIS A 123 6.48 -13.52 -9.06
N HIS A 124 6.31 -14.77 -9.51
CA HIS A 124 7.43 -15.62 -9.92
C HIS A 124 7.74 -15.52 -11.43
N GLU A 125 6.88 -14.83 -12.18
CA GLU A 125 7.00 -14.63 -13.61
C GLU A 125 6.92 -13.14 -13.94
N PHE A 126 7.82 -12.65 -14.79
CA PHE A 126 7.62 -11.37 -15.47
C PHE A 126 7.96 -11.47 -16.95
N ALA A 127 7.20 -10.74 -17.77
CA ALA A 127 7.33 -10.74 -19.22
C ALA A 127 8.63 -10.08 -19.69
N LEU A 128 9.27 -10.68 -20.68
CA LEU A 128 10.44 -10.15 -21.38
C LEU A 128 10.00 -9.40 -22.64
N ARG A 129 10.82 -8.45 -23.07
CA ARG A 129 10.57 -7.76 -24.34
C ARG A 129 10.81 -8.70 -25.51
N ALA A 130 9.92 -8.66 -26.50
CA ALA A 130 10.03 -9.51 -27.68
C ALA A 130 11.28 -9.22 -28.53
N ASP A 131 11.82 -8.00 -28.45
CA ASP A 131 13.04 -7.61 -29.17
C ASP A 131 14.34 -8.12 -28.53
N TRP A 132 14.27 -8.77 -27.36
CA TRP A 132 15.40 -9.51 -26.75
C TRP A 132 15.57 -10.94 -27.30
N GLN A 133 14.76 -11.33 -28.30
CA GLN A 133 15.07 -12.48 -29.15
C GLN A 133 16.02 -12.06 -30.27
N ASP A 134 17.22 -11.65 -29.89
CA ASP A 134 18.24 -11.01 -30.75
C ASP A 134 19.60 -11.73 -30.75
N ALA A 135 19.62 -12.98 -30.28
CA ALA A 135 20.81 -13.80 -30.08
C ALA A 135 21.83 -13.24 -29.05
N GLN A 136 21.49 -12.21 -28.27
CA GLN A 136 22.39 -11.66 -27.25
C GLN A 136 22.18 -12.31 -25.89
N VAL A 137 23.25 -12.34 -25.10
CA VAL A 137 23.20 -12.74 -23.69
C VAL A 137 23.01 -11.48 -22.86
N HIS A 138 21.91 -11.44 -22.11
CA HIS A 138 21.57 -10.35 -21.20
C HIS A 138 22.01 -10.69 -19.77
N THR A 139 22.50 -9.68 -19.06
CA THR A 139 22.83 -9.81 -17.64
C THR A 139 21.57 -9.69 -16.80
N LEU A 140 21.38 -10.60 -15.84
CA LEU A 140 20.30 -10.56 -14.87
C LEU A 140 20.90 -10.35 -13.47
N ALA A 141 20.53 -9.28 -12.80
CA ALA A 141 20.83 -9.08 -11.39
C ALA A 141 19.53 -8.94 -10.58
N LEU A 142 19.41 -9.65 -9.46
CA LEU A 142 18.29 -9.55 -8.52
C LEU A 142 18.78 -8.91 -7.24
N HIS A 143 18.30 -7.70 -6.95
CA HIS A 143 18.60 -6.99 -5.71
C HIS A 143 17.44 -7.17 -4.74
N GLY A 144 17.67 -7.86 -3.62
CA GLY A 144 16.56 -8.30 -2.80
C GLY A 144 16.85 -8.39 -1.31
N TRP A 145 15.84 -8.91 -0.62
CA TRP A 145 15.82 -9.15 0.81
C TRP A 145 15.01 -10.42 1.11
N THR A 146 15.50 -11.25 2.02
CA THR A 146 14.76 -12.39 2.58
C THR A 146 13.92 -11.93 3.78
N ALA A 147 12.66 -12.34 3.85
CA ALA A 147 11.70 -11.77 4.78
C ALA A 147 12.03 -12.04 6.27
N ALA A 148 11.41 -11.24 7.15
CA ALA A 148 11.52 -11.37 8.61
C ALA A 148 10.65 -12.49 9.23
N HIS A 149 9.84 -13.18 8.43
CA HIS A 149 8.98 -14.26 8.91
C HIS A 149 9.51 -15.62 8.46
N GLY A 150 10.21 -16.28 9.38
CA GLY A 150 10.80 -17.60 9.25
C GLY A 150 11.48 -17.96 10.56
N GLU A 151 11.71 -19.24 10.82
CA GLU A 151 12.51 -19.65 11.98
C GLU A 151 13.95 -19.17 11.80
N HIS A 152 14.58 -18.75 12.89
CA HIS A 152 15.98 -18.36 12.88
C HIS A 152 16.83 -19.57 12.41
N GLY A 153 17.45 -19.46 11.23
CA GLY A 153 18.19 -20.56 10.59
C GLY A 153 17.47 -21.27 9.43
N ALA A 154 16.25 -20.85 9.06
CA ALA A 154 15.61 -21.33 7.85
C ALA A 154 16.36 -20.84 6.59
N GLN A 155 16.50 -21.73 5.60
CA GLN A 155 17.08 -21.44 4.29
C GLN A 155 16.04 -21.64 3.20
N LEU A 156 16.23 -20.98 2.07
CA LEU A 156 15.34 -21.00 0.91
C LEU A 156 15.83 -22.03 -0.11
N LEU A 157 14.90 -22.76 -0.74
CA LEU A 157 15.24 -23.67 -1.84
C LEU A 157 15.25 -22.91 -3.17
N MET A 158 16.40 -22.87 -3.84
CA MET A 158 16.52 -22.35 -5.20
C MET A 158 15.96 -23.38 -6.19
N LYS A 159 14.81 -23.15 -6.81
CA LYS A 159 14.36 -24.01 -7.93
C LYS A 159 14.99 -23.56 -9.25
N PRO A 160 15.01 -24.41 -10.30
CA PRO A 160 15.50 -24.00 -11.61
C PRO A 160 14.80 -22.72 -12.08
N CYS A 161 15.61 -21.72 -12.39
CA CYS A 161 15.14 -20.49 -13.01
C CYS A 161 15.25 -20.64 -14.53
N GLU A 162 14.24 -20.15 -15.24
CA GLU A 162 14.05 -20.49 -16.66
C GLU A 162 13.64 -19.27 -17.46
N VAL A 163 14.14 -19.15 -18.68
CA VAL A 163 13.43 -18.43 -19.75
C VAL A 163 12.32 -19.35 -20.24
N VAL A 164 11.11 -18.82 -20.42
CA VAL A 164 9.94 -19.60 -20.85
C VAL A 164 9.25 -18.92 -22.03
N GLN A 165 8.73 -19.72 -22.96
CA GLN A 165 7.83 -19.27 -24.03
C GLN A 165 6.40 -19.62 -23.64
N ILE A 166 5.54 -18.61 -23.62
CA ILE A 166 4.17 -18.71 -23.12
C ILE A 166 3.22 -19.09 -24.25
N ASP A 167 2.45 -20.16 -24.07
CA ASP A 167 1.27 -20.46 -24.89
C ASP A 167 0.05 -19.71 -24.34
N GLN A 168 -0.25 -18.56 -24.95
CA GLN A 168 -1.34 -17.69 -24.53
C GLN A 168 -2.73 -18.38 -24.60
N PRO A 169 -3.07 -19.17 -25.64
CA PRO A 169 -4.33 -19.92 -25.67
C PRO A 169 -4.52 -20.85 -24.46
N THR A 170 -3.47 -21.59 -24.07
CA THR A 170 -3.51 -22.47 -22.89
C THR A 170 -3.70 -21.67 -21.61
N ARG A 171 -2.99 -20.54 -21.46
CA ARG A 171 -3.14 -19.62 -20.32
C ARG A 171 -4.57 -19.10 -20.19
N ASP A 172 -5.15 -18.64 -21.30
CA ASP A 172 -6.52 -18.12 -21.30
C ASP A 172 -7.56 -19.21 -21.02
N PHE A 173 -7.36 -20.44 -21.51
CA PHE A 173 -8.21 -21.58 -21.16
C PHE A 173 -8.18 -21.86 -19.65
N ILE A 174 -6.99 -21.90 -19.05
CA ILE A 174 -6.80 -22.15 -17.62
C ILE A 174 -7.48 -21.07 -16.79
N ALA A 175 -7.32 -19.79 -17.16
CA ALA A 175 -7.99 -18.68 -16.47
C ALA A 175 -9.53 -18.85 -16.47
N THR A 176 -10.13 -19.09 -17.64
CA THR A 176 -11.58 -19.32 -17.77
C THR A 176 -12.04 -20.54 -16.97
N ALA A 177 -11.28 -21.64 -17.03
CA ALA A 177 -11.62 -22.88 -16.32
C ALA A 177 -11.47 -22.76 -14.79
N ARG A 178 -10.43 -22.07 -14.30
CA ARG A 178 -10.21 -21.75 -12.89
C ARG A 178 -11.39 -20.93 -12.34
N VAL A 179 -11.79 -19.88 -13.05
CA VAL A 179 -12.91 -19.01 -12.65
C VAL A 179 -14.22 -19.79 -12.66
N ALA A 180 -14.49 -20.58 -13.70
CA ALA A 180 -15.71 -21.39 -13.75
C ALA A 180 -15.78 -22.47 -12.67
N LEU A 181 -14.64 -23.08 -12.31
CA LEU A 181 -14.56 -24.02 -11.21
C LEU A 181 -14.83 -23.33 -9.87
N GLY A 182 -14.12 -22.23 -9.58
CA GLY A 182 -14.30 -21.46 -8.36
C GLY A 182 -15.74 -20.93 -8.22
N ALA A 183 -16.34 -20.48 -9.33
CA ALA A 183 -17.74 -20.08 -9.35
C ALA A 183 -18.69 -21.24 -9.00
N ALA A 184 -18.46 -22.43 -9.56
CA ALA A 184 -19.26 -23.61 -9.24
C ALA A 184 -19.07 -24.10 -7.79
N GLU A 185 -17.91 -23.84 -7.18
CA GLU A 185 -17.63 -24.14 -5.77
C GLU A 185 -18.32 -23.15 -4.82
N SER A 186 -18.33 -21.86 -5.15
CA SER A 186 -18.98 -20.81 -4.34
C SER A 186 -20.51 -20.81 -4.41
N LEU A 187 -21.10 -21.34 -5.48
CA LEU A 187 -22.55 -21.44 -5.61
C LEU A 187 -23.15 -22.58 -4.79
N ALA A 188 -24.29 -22.31 -4.15
CA ALA A 188 -25.08 -23.35 -3.48
C ALA A 188 -25.63 -24.38 -4.49
N GLU A 189 -25.84 -25.63 -4.05
CA GLU A 189 -26.29 -26.72 -4.91
C GLU A 189 -27.63 -26.46 -5.63
N ALA A 190 -28.52 -25.70 -4.98
CA ALA A 190 -29.82 -25.35 -5.53
C ALA A 190 -29.75 -24.31 -6.67
N VAL A 191 -28.62 -23.62 -6.86
CA VAL A 191 -28.47 -22.61 -7.92
C VAL A 191 -28.26 -23.32 -9.26
N PRO A 192 -29.17 -23.17 -10.25
CA PRO A 192 -29.09 -23.92 -11.52
C PRO A 192 -27.79 -23.70 -12.31
N ALA A 193 -27.20 -22.51 -12.21
CA ALA A 193 -25.93 -22.18 -12.87
C ALA A 193 -24.80 -23.14 -12.47
N ARG A 194 -24.76 -23.56 -11.20
CA ARG A 194 -23.72 -24.49 -10.70
C ARG A 194 -23.66 -25.77 -11.50
N GLY A 195 -24.80 -26.44 -11.70
CA GLY A 195 -24.86 -27.70 -12.45
C GLY A 195 -24.45 -27.54 -13.91
N LYS A 196 -24.81 -26.40 -14.52
CA LYS A 196 -24.46 -26.09 -15.91
C LYS A 196 -22.97 -25.76 -16.08
N LEU A 197 -22.37 -25.03 -15.14
CA LEU A 197 -20.93 -24.74 -15.13
C LEU A 197 -20.11 -26.04 -15.00
N LEU A 198 -20.48 -26.93 -14.09
CA LEU A 198 -19.83 -28.24 -13.94
C LEU A 198 -19.95 -29.09 -15.21
N TYR A 199 -21.09 -29.01 -15.91
CA TYR A 199 -21.28 -29.68 -17.19
C TYR A 199 -20.39 -29.08 -18.29
N ALA A 200 -20.32 -27.75 -18.39
CA ALA A 200 -19.47 -27.06 -19.35
C ALA A 200 -17.99 -27.39 -19.15
N LEU A 201 -17.52 -27.38 -17.90
CA LEU A 201 -16.17 -27.80 -17.53
C LEU A 201 -15.90 -29.26 -17.94
N ASP A 202 -16.77 -30.20 -17.60
CA ASP A 202 -16.57 -31.60 -17.95
C ASP A 202 -16.51 -31.81 -19.48
N ARG A 203 -17.36 -31.10 -20.24
CA ARG A 203 -17.34 -31.12 -21.71
C ARG A 203 -16.03 -30.57 -22.29
N ALA A 204 -15.57 -29.42 -21.81
CA ALA A 204 -14.32 -28.82 -22.27
C ALA A 204 -13.11 -29.74 -22.01
N PHE A 205 -13.04 -30.31 -20.81
CA PHE A 205 -11.96 -31.23 -20.43
C PHE A 205 -12.07 -32.63 -21.07
N ILE A 206 -13.19 -33.00 -21.70
CA ILE A 206 -13.28 -34.19 -22.55
C ILE A 206 -12.65 -33.94 -23.92
N LEU A 207 -12.69 -32.70 -24.41
CA LEU A 207 -12.14 -32.31 -25.71
C LEU A 207 -10.62 -32.07 -25.65
N LEU A 208 -10.11 -31.68 -24.48
CA LEU A 208 -8.67 -31.55 -24.27
C LEU A 208 -7.97 -32.90 -24.45
N ASP A 209 -6.94 -32.92 -25.29
CA ASP A 209 -6.08 -34.08 -25.45
C ASP A 209 -5.04 -34.13 -24.31
N THR A 210 -5.35 -34.90 -23.28
CA THR A 210 -4.45 -35.12 -22.15
C THR A 210 -3.70 -36.46 -22.22
N ARG A 211 -3.48 -37.00 -23.43
CA ARG A 211 -2.67 -38.22 -23.61
C ARG A 211 -1.19 -37.90 -23.41
N GLU A 212 -0.49 -38.77 -22.70
CA GLU A 212 0.96 -38.65 -22.54
C GLU A 212 1.73 -39.32 -23.70
N PRO A 213 2.88 -38.75 -24.12
CA PRO A 213 3.44 -37.47 -23.66
C PRO A 213 2.64 -36.27 -24.21
N PHE A 214 2.51 -35.20 -23.40
CA PHE A 214 1.93 -33.94 -23.88
C PHE A 214 2.76 -33.38 -25.05
N GLY A 215 2.08 -32.83 -26.05
CA GLY A 215 2.70 -32.31 -27.26
C GLY A 215 1.74 -31.48 -28.08
N GLU A 216 1.99 -31.37 -29.39
CA GLU A 216 1.20 -30.52 -30.30
C GLU A 216 -0.30 -30.86 -30.32
N ASP A 217 -0.68 -32.14 -30.13
CA ASP A 217 -2.08 -32.55 -30.06
C ASP A 217 -2.83 -31.88 -28.88
N PHE A 218 -2.16 -31.68 -27.73
CA PHE A 218 -2.73 -30.95 -26.59
C PHE A 218 -3.01 -29.50 -26.99
N TYR A 219 -1.99 -28.77 -27.48
CA TYR A 219 -2.12 -27.37 -27.86
C TYR A 219 -3.16 -27.17 -28.98
N ALA A 220 -3.22 -28.09 -29.95
CA ALA A 220 -4.23 -28.07 -31.01
C ALA A 220 -5.67 -28.25 -30.48
N SER A 221 -5.85 -28.97 -29.37
CA SER A 221 -7.18 -29.19 -28.75
C SER A 221 -7.67 -28.02 -27.88
N VAL A 222 -6.78 -27.14 -27.43
CA VAL A 222 -7.10 -26.06 -26.47
C VAL A 222 -8.14 -25.09 -27.02
N ALA A 223 -8.01 -24.67 -28.28
CA ALA A 223 -8.89 -23.66 -28.87
C ALA A 223 -10.36 -24.13 -28.92
N GLU A 224 -10.59 -25.39 -29.32
CA GLU A 224 -11.94 -25.98 -29.34
C GLU A 224 -12.49 -26.16 -27.91
N ALA A 225 -11.68 -26.70 -27.00
CA ALA A 225 -12.07 -26.85 -25.60
C ALA A 225 -12.44 -25.51 -24.94
N HIS A 226 -11.71 -24.44 -25.26
CA HIS A 226 -11.98 -23.09 -24.75
C HIS A 226 -13.27 -22.51 -25.30
N SER A 227 -13.54 -22.65 -26.60
CA SER A 227 -14.81 -22.21 -27.21
C SER A 227 -16.00 -22.88 -26.54
N VAL A 228 -15.94 -24.21 -26.37
CA VAL A 228 -17.00 -25.00 -25.73
C VAL A 228 -17.21 -24.58 -24.27
N LEU A 229 -16.13 -24.28 -23.54
CA LEU A 229 -16.24 -23.78 -22.18
C LEU A 229 -16.94 -22.42 -22.13
N LYS A 230 -16.54 -21.45 -22.96
CA LYS A 230 -17.16 -20.10 -23.00
C LYS A 230 -18.64 -20.17 -23.38
N GLU A 231 -18.98 -20.97 -24.38
CA GLU A 231 -20.37 -21.19 -24.80
C GLU A 231 -21.20 -21.81 -23.66
N GLY A 232 -20.64 -22.80 -22.96
CA GLY A 232 -21.30 -23.44 -21.83
C GLY A 232 -21.49 -22.49 -20.63
N ILE A 233 -20.53 -21.61 -20.37
CA ILE A 233 -20.64 -20.53 -19.36
C ILE A 233 -21.77 -19.58 -19.77
N ALA A 234 -21.79 -19.08 -21.00
CA ALA A 234 -22.85 -18.16 -21.47
C ALA A 234 -24.26 -18.77 -21.36
N GLN A 235 -24.40 -20.09 -21.50
CA GLN A 235 -25.67 -20.82 -21.35
C GLN A 235 -26.02 -21.13 -19.87
N ALA A 236 -25.09 -20.92 -18.94
CA ALA A 236 -25.29 -21.22 -17.52
C ALA A 236 -26.32 -20.29 -16.85
N GLY A 237 -26.49 -19.07 -17.37
CA GLY A 237 -27.48 -18.09 -16.90
C GLY A 237 -27.03 -16.65 -17.14
N ALA A 238 -27.76 -15.71 -16.56
CA ALA A 238 -27.38 -14.29 -16.55
C ALA A 238 -26.59 -13.93 -15.28
N PRO A 239 -25.76 -12.88 -15.30
CA PRO A 239 -25.22 -12.27 -14.08
C PRO A 239 -26.34 -11.71 -13.20
N LEU A 240 -26.03 -11.47 -11.92
CA LEU A 240 -26.91 -10.74 -11.02
C LEU A 240 -26.98 -9.27 -11.43
N ASP A 241 -28.12 -8.62 -11.17
CA ASP A 241 -28.32 -7.20 -11.45
C ASP A 241 -27.72 -6.32 -10.33
N VAL A 242 -26.42 -6.50 -10.09
CA VAL A 242 -25.62 -5.71 -9.15
C VAL A 242 -24.21 -5.59 -9.70
N GLU A 243 -23.56 -4.45 -9.43
CA GLU A 243 -22.18 -4.18 -9.84
C GLU A 243 -21.24 -4.22 -8.62
N VAL A 244 -20.13 -4.95 -8.77
CA VAL A 244 -18.96 -4.87 -7.89
C VAL A 244 -17.85 -4.15 -8.66
N VAL A 245 -17.47 -2.98 -8.15
CA VAL A 245 -16.31 -2.22 -8.65
C VAL A 245 -15.07 -2.76 -7.93
N ALA A 246 -14.12 -3.29 -8.70
CA ALA A 246 -12.86 -3.82 -8.18
C ALA A 246 -11.74 -2.81 -8.45
N THR A 247 -11.09 -2.31 -7.41
CA THR A 247 -9.90 -1.48 -7.55
C THR A 247 -8.63 -2.24 -7.15
N GLY A 248 -7.62 -2.20 -8.01
CA GLY A 248 -6.32 -2.78 -7.71
C GLY A 248 -5.63 -1.92 -6.65
N HIS A 249 -5.15 -2.52 -5.58
CA HIS A 249 -4.54 -1.80 -4.47
C HIS A 249 -3.30 -2.55 -3.97
N ALA A 250 -2.33 -1.79 -3.48
CA ALA A 250 -1.18 -2.33 -2.77
C ALA A 250 -0.93 -1.47 -1.54
N HIS A 251 -1.49 -1.90 -0.41
CA HIS A 251 -1.19 -1.26 0.87
C HIS A 251 0.28 -1.51 1.21
N ILE A 252 1.02 -0.46 1.56
CA ILE A 252 2.43 -0.58 1.96
C ILE A 252 2.64 0.18 3.27
N ASP A 253 2.86 -0.57 4.34
CA ASP A 253 3.25 0.03 5.60
C ASP A 253 4.60 0.73 5.45
N VAL A 254 4.61 2.04 5.68
CA VAL A 254 5.87 2.80 5.57
C VAL A 254 6.89 2.33 6.59
N ALA A 255 6.44 1.78 7.71
CA ALA A 255 7.22 0.93 8.58
C ALA A 255 6.29 0.09 9.46
N TRP A 256 6.58 -1.20 9.60
CA TRP A 256 5.86 -2.11 10.50
C TRP A 256 6.80 -3.23 10.99
N LEU A 257 6.87 -4.33 10.23
CA LEU A 257 7.79 -5.46 10.49
C LEU A 257 9.12 -5.32 9.76
N TRP A 258 9.31 -4.16 9.11
CA TRP A 258 10.50 -3.74 8.39
C TRP A 258 10.73 -2.24 8.60
N THR A 259 11.94 -1.80 8.30
CA THR A 259 12.36 -0.39 8.43
C THR A 259 11.98 0.44 7.21
N LEU A 260 12.05 1.77 7.32
CA LEU A 260 11.79 2.68 6.19
C LEU A 260 12.71 2.40 4.99
N GLY A 261 13.96 1.98 5.24
CA GLY A 261 14.87 1.57 4.17
C GLY A 261 14.36 0.39 3.35
N GLN A 262 13.71 -0.58 3.99
CA GLN A 262 13.09 -1.70 3.28
C GLN A 262 11.82 -1.28 2.56
N THR A 263 11.02 -0.39 3.14
CA THR A 263 9.82 0.17 2.50
C THR A 263 10.16 0.82 1.16
N ARG A 264 11.25 1.60 1.08
CA ARG A 264 11.71 2.18 -0.20
C ARG A 264 11.86 1.11 -1.29
N ARG A 265 12.45 -0.03 -0.94
CA ARG A 265 12.60 -1.19 -1.84
C ARG A 265 11.27 -1.92 -2.11
N LYS A 266 10.39 -2.03 -1.11
CA LYS A 266 9.05 -2.64 -1.26
C LYS A 266 8.18 -1.84 -2.23
N ALA A 267 8.18 -0.51 -2.09
CA ALA A 267 7.48 0.39 -2.98
C ALA A 267 7.99 0.25 -4.42
N SER A 268 9.32 0.29 -4.63
CA SER A 268 9.87 0.20 -5.99
C SER A 268 9.55 -1.13 -6.66
N ARG A 269 9.62 -2.24 -5.94
CA ARG A 269 9.24 -3.57 -6.47
C ARG A 269 7.76 -3.63 -6.83
N THR A 270 6.91 -3.22 -5.91
CA THR A 270 5.45 -3.20 -6.12
C THR A 270 5.09 -2.36 -7.35
N PHE A 271 5.67 -1.17 -7.48
CA PHE A 271 5.31 -0.27 -8.58
C PHE A 271 5.86 -0.74 -9.93
N HIS A 272 7.02 -1.38 -9.97
CA HIS A 272 7.46 -2.09 -11.19
C HIS A 272 6.49 -3.20 -11.57
N THR A 273 6.06 -4.04 -10.62
CA THR A 273 5.06 -5.09 -10.89
C THR A 273 3.78 -4.51 -11.48
N VAL A 274 3.24 -3.46 -10.86
CA VAL A 274 2.02 -2.78 -11.34
C VAL A 274 2.22 -2.25 -12.76
N ASP A 275 3.32 -1.54 -13.03
CA ASP A 275 3.58 -0.99 -14.37
C ASP A 275 3.75 -2.11 -15.43
N ARG A 276 4.47 -3.20 -15.12
CA ARG A 276 4.60 -4.36 -16.01
C ARG A 276 3.27 -5.06 -16.27
N LEU A 277 2.37 -5.12 -15.29
CA LEU A 277 1.03 -5.67 -15.48
C LEU A 277 0.16 -4.72 -16.31
N MET A 278 0.31 -3.41 -16.18
CA MET A 278 -0.43 -2.43 -17.00
C MET A 278 -0.11 -2.54 -18.49
N GLU A 279 1.10 -2.97 -18.85
CA GLU A 279 1.47 -3.27 -20.25
C GLU A 279 0.69 -4.47 -20.81
N GLN A 280 0.31 -5.42 -19.95
CA GLN A 280 -0.29 -6.69 -20.36
C GLN A 280 -1.82 -6.70 -20.23
N PHE A 281 -2.39 -5.83 -19.38
CA PHE A 281 -3.82 -5.77 -19.10
C PHE A 281 -4.34 -4.34 -19.32
N PRO A 282 -4.90 -4.00 -20.50
CA PRO A 282 -5.33 -2.64 -20.82
C PRO A 282 -6.41 -2.08 -19.88
N ASP A 283 -7.30 -2.93 -19.38
CA ASP A 283 -8.37 -2.55 -18.45
C ASP A 283 -7.92 -2.48 -16.98
N TYR A 284 -6.62 -2.74 -16.70
CA TYR A 284 -6.12 -2.70 -15.33
C TYR A 284 -6.12 -1.27 -14.78
N HIS A 285 -6.83 -1.11 -13.67
CA HIS A 285 -6.90 0.10 -12.87
C HIS A 285 -6.27 -0.15 -11.49
N PHE A 286 -5.35 0.73 -11.08
CA PHE A 286 -4.63 0.65 -9.83
C PHE A 286 -4.76 1.94 -9.04
N THR A 287 -4.90 1.84 -7.72
CA THR A 287 -5.10 2.93 -6.80
C THR A 287 -4.03 2.90 -5.71
N GLN A 288 -3.44 4.05 -5.39
CA GLN A 288 -2.41 4.16 -4.36
C GLN A 288 -2.48 5.50 -3.60
N SER A 289 -2.39 5.42 -2.26
CA SER A 289 -2.83 6.42 -1.29
C SER A 289 -1.72 7.33 -0.71
N GLN A 290 -0.46 6.89 -0.69
CA GLN A 290 0.59 7.54 0.14
C GLN A 290 1.62 8.33 -0.69
N PRO A 291 1.53 9.68 -0.77
CA PRO A 291 2.55 10.59 -1.31
C PRO A 291 3.99 10.27 -0.89
N GLN A 292 4.21 9.88 0.36
CA GLN A 292 5.53 9.49 0.86
C GLN A 292 6.20 8.38 0.02
N LEU A 293 5.42 7.43 -0.51
CA LEU A 293 5.96 6.34 -1.35
C LEU A 293 6.38 6.87 -2.72
N TYR A 294 5.61 7.80 -3.29
CA TYR A 294 5.97 8.47 -4.54
C TYR A 294 7.22 9.33 -4.40
N GLU A 295 7.38 10.01 -3.26
CA GLU A 295 8.61 10.77 -2.97
C GLU A 295 9.83 9.84 -2.90
N PHE A 296 9.70 8.63 -2.35
CA PHE A 296 10.77 7.62 -2.43
C PHE A 296 11.08 7.22 -3.87
N MET A 297 10.07 7.04 -4.73
CA MET A 297 10.31 6.73 -6.14
C MET A 297 10.98 7.88 -6.87
N ARG A 298 10.55 9.12 -6.63
CA ARG A 298 11.16 10.31 -7.23
C ARG A 298 12.64 10.45 -6.87
N GLN A 299 13.01 10.06 -5.64
CA GLN A 299 14.39 10.10 -5.15
C GLN A 299 15.23 8.92 -5.65
N ASP A 300 14.69 7.70 -5.64
CA ASP A 300 15.47 6.47 -5.83
C ASP A 300 15.34 5.89 -7.24
N HIS A 301 14.20 6.10 -7.91
CA HIS A 301 13.83 5.51 -9.20
C HIS A 301 13.11 6.55 -10.11
N PRO A 302 13.79 7.63 -10.52
CA PRO A 302 13.17 8.73 -11.27
C PRO A 302 12.51 8.27 -12.58
N ASP A 303 13.07 7.28 -13.27
CA ASP A 303 12.50 6.73 -14.51
C ASP A 303 11.15 6.05 -14.26
N LEU A 304 11.04 5.29 -13.16
CA LEU A 304 9.77 4.68 -12.73
C LEU A 304 8.77 5.75 -12.30
N PHE A 305 9.22 6.81 -11.64
CA PHE A 305 8.35 7.93 -11.26
C PHE A 305 7.74 8.62 -12.50
N GLU A 306 8.51 8.81 -13.57
CA GLU A 306 7.98 9.32 -14.84
C GLU A 306 7.05 8.33 -15.54
N ALA A 307 7.33 7.02 -15.49
CA ALA A 307 6.41 5.99 -15.97
C ALA A 307 5.07 6.03 -15.21
N ILE A 308 5.09 6.18 -13.88
CA ILE A 308 3.89 6.35 -13.07
C ILE A 308 3.11 7.59 -13.49
N LYS A 309 3.77 8.74 -13.71
CA LYS A 309 3.11 9.95 -14.22
C LYS A 309 2.41 9.71 -15.56
N GLN A 310 3.00 8.90 -16.44
CA GLN A 310 2.34 8.49 -17.68
C GLN A 310 1.07 7.65 -17.39
N ARG A 311 1.15 6.66 -16.49
CA ARG A 311 -0.03 5.84 -16.10
C ARG A 311 -1.15 6.65 -15.44
N VAL A 312 -0.78 7.68 -14.68
CA VAL A 312 -1.73 8.65 -14.10
C VAL A 312 -2.40 9.46 -15.22
N ALA A 313 -1.63 9.97 -16.18
CA ALA A 313 -2.18 10.69 -17.34
C ALA A 313 -3.09 9.82 -18.22
N GLU A 314 -2.85 8.50 -18.27
CA GLU A 314 -3.70 7.51 -18.93
C GLU A 314 -5.02 7.23 -18.15
N GLY A 315 -5.16 7.70 -16.91
CA GLY A 315 -6.32 7.42 -16.04
C GLY A 315 -6.34 6.01 -15.45
N ARG A 316 -5.20 5.31 -15.51
CA ARG A 316 -5.09 3.89 -15.09
C ARG A 316 -4.42 3.73 -13.73
N TRP A 317 -3.69 4.74 -13.30
CA TRP A 317 -3.10 4.85 -11.97
C TRP A 317 -3.78 6.00 -11.22
N GLU A 318 -4.66 5.68 -10.29
CA GLU A 318 -5.41 6.63 -9.48
C GLU A 318 -4.62 7.04 -8.24
N LEU A 319 -4.43 8.35 -8.09
CA LEU A 319 -3.84 8.97 -6.91
C LEU A 319 -4.96 9.26 -5.90
N THR A 320 -4.93 8.60 -4.75
CA THR A 320 -5.96 8.73 -3.70
C THR A 320 -5.33 9.04 -2.35
N GLY A 321 -6.08 8.90 -1.24
CA GLY A 321 -5.53 8.90 0.11
C GLY A 321 -5.67 10.25 0.80
N GLY A 322 -5.44 11.35 0.09
CA GLY A 322 -5.67 12.69 0.61
C GLY A 322 -4.73 13.14 1.75
N MET A 323 -3.92 12.25 2.33
CA MET A 323 -2.94 12.52 3.39
C MET A 323 -1.52 12.19 2.94
N TRP A 324 -0.49 12.74 3.58
CA TRP A 324 0.93 12.45 3.26
C TRP A 324 1.32 10.98 3.48
N VAL A 325 0.81 10.39 4.56
CA VAL A 325 0.79 8.95 4.82
C VAL A 325 -0.61 8.55 5.30
N GLU A 326 -0.92 7.25 5.37
CA GLU A 326 -2.13 6.77 6.04
C GLU A 326 -1.97 6.92 7.57
N ALA A 327 -2.25 8.12 8.07
CA ALA A 327 -1.92 8.52 9.43
C ALA A 327 -2.92 7.99 10.47
N ASP A 328 -2.42 7.74 11.69
CA ASP A 328 -3.29 7.51 12.83
C ASP A 328 -4.18 8.73 13.11
N CYS A 329 -5.48 8.49 13.27
CA CYS A 329 -6.50 9.54 13.40
C CYS A 329 -6.91 9.85 14.85
N ASN A 330 -6.28 9.22 15.85
CA ASN A 330 -6.64 9.36 17.27
C ASN A 330 -5.55 10.06 18.09
N LEU A 331 -4.29 9.68 17.89
CA LEU A 331 -3.12 10.18 18.62
C LEU A 331 -2.56 11.46 17.98
N SER A 332 -2.61 11.55 16.66
CA SER A 332 -2.16 12.72 15.89
C SER A 332 -3.00 13.94 16.27
N GLY A 333 -2.34 15.07 16.53
CA GLY A 333 -3.02 16.33 16.81
C GLY A 333 -3.82 16.85 15.60
N PRO A 334 -4.85 17.68 15.81
CA PRO A 334 -5.68 18.21 14.73
C PRO A 334 -4.88 19.05 13.71
N GLU A 335 -3.92 19.86 14.16
CA GLU A 335 -3.02 20.58 13.25
C GLU A 335 -2.16 19.60 12.44
N SER A 336 -1.65 18.54 13.07
CA SER A 336 -0.91 17.49 12.35
C SER A 336 -1.76 16.81 11.29
N LEU A 337 -3.03 16.51 11.57
CA LEU A 337 -3.97 15.98 10.58
C LEU A 337 -4.21 16.99 9.44
N ALA A 338 -4.36 18.28 9.74
CA ALA A 338 -4.41 19.32 8.71
C ALA A 338 -3.14 19.35 7.86
N ARG A 339 -1.95 19.13 8.46
CA ARG A 339 -0.67 19.03 7.76
C ARG A 339 -0.55 17.77 6.92
N GLN A 340 -1.11 16.64 7.36
CA GLN A 340 -1.21 15.42 6.55
C GLN A 340 -1.93 15.73 5.24
N PHE A 341 -3.09 16.39 5.31
CA PHE A 341 -3.83 16.81 4.12
C PHE A 341 -3.03 17.81 3.28
N LEU A 342 -2.52 18.89 3.90
CA LEU A 342 -1.80 19.94 3.19
C LEU A 342 -0.59 19.39 2.43
N LEU A 343 0.26 18.60 3.09
CA LEU A 343 1.46 18.02 2.50
C LEU A 343 1.11 17.01 1.40
N GLY A 344 0.16 16.11 1.66
CA GLY A 344 -0.20 15.07 0.70
C GLY A 344 -0.81 15.64 -0.57
N ARG A 345 -1.83 16.50 -0.44
CA ARG A 345 -2.50 17.13 -1.57
C ARG A 345 -1.57 18.06 -2.35
N SER A 346 -0.71 18.81 -1.65
CA SER A 346 0.26 19.70 -2.31
C SER A 346 1.28 18.91 -3.13
N PHE A 347 1.73 17.75 -2.64
CA PHE A 347 2.65 16.88 -3.38
C PHE A 347 2.04 16.40 -4.69
N PHE A 348 0.79 15.91 -4.67
CA PHE A 348 0.13 15.49 -5.90
C PHE A 348 -0.12 16.68 -6.85
N ALA A 349 -0.56 17.82 -6.32
CA ALA A 349 -0.75 19.03 -7.11
C ALA A 349 0.55 19.52 -7.80
N GLU A 350 1.68 19.44 -7.10
CA GLU A 350 2.99 19.87 -7.61
C GLU A 350 3.53 18.92 -8.70
N HIS A 351 3.44 17.60 -8.49
CA HIS A 351 4.11 16.64 -9.35
C HIS A 351 3.25 16.05 -10.47
N PHE A 352 1.93 16.00 -10.28
CA PHE A 352 0.99 15.36 -11.20
C PHE A 352 -0.06 16.33 -11.77
N GLY A 353 -0.22 17.49 -11.16
CA GLY A 353 -1.13 18.55 -11.60
C GLY A 353 -2.28 18.79 -10.62
N LYS A 354 -2.91 19.96 -10.72
CA LYS A 354 -4.04 20.32 -9.84
C LYS A 354 -5.24 19.42 -10.11
N ASP A 355 -5.97 19.10 -9.05
CA ASP A 355 -7.22 18.33 -9.07
C ASP A 355 -7.10 16.91 -9.69
N ILE A 356 -5.87 16.37 -9.73
CA ILE A 356 -5.59 15.03 -10.27
C ILE A 356 -5.88 13.90 -9.28
N GLU A 357 -5.82 14.20 -7.98
CA GLU A 357 -6.15 13.24 -6.93
C GLU A 357 -7.67 13.10 -6.77
N THR A 358 -8.11 11.97 -6.25
CA THR A 358 -9.53 11.74 -5.97
C THR A 358 -10.03 12.59 -4.80
N PRO A 359 -11.34 12.88 -4.72
CA PRO A 359 -11.94 13.53 -3.55
C PRO A 359 -12.15 12.55 -2.38
N VAL A 360 -11.34 11.50 -2.26
CA VAL A 360 -11.54 10.40 -1.30
C VAL A 360 -10.40 10.35 -0.28
N LEU A 361 -10.74 10.44 1.01
CA LEU A 361 -9.83 10.03 2.07
C LEU A 361 -9.85 8.49 2.16
N TRP A 362 -8.73 7.87 1.82
CA TRP A 362 -8.56 6.41 1.80
C TRP A 362 -7.69 5.96 2.97
N LEU A 363 -8.30 5.36 4.00
CA LEU A 363 -7.60 4.87 5.20
C LEU A 363 -8.09 3.44 5.54
N PRO A 364 -7.64 2.42 4.79
CA PRO A 364 -8.09 1.05 5.00
C PRO A 364 -7.67 0.48 6.36
N ASP A 365 -6.46 0.78 6.86
CA ASP A 365 -5.89 0.07 8.02
C ASP A 365 -5.76 0.87 9.33
N VAL A 366 -6.26 2.10 9.37
CA VAL A 366 -6.13 2.96 10.57
C VAL A 366 -7.01 2.47 11.73
N PHE A 367 -6.46 2.52 12.95
CA PHE A 367 -7.06 1.96 14.16
C PHE A 367 -8.13 2.87 14.81
N GLY A 368 -9.21 3.14 14.08
CA GLY A 368 -10.35 3.96 14.53
C GLY A 368 -10.26 5.42 14.09
N TYR A 369 -11.39 6.15 14.14
CA TYR A 369 -11.48 7.50 13.58
C TYR A 369 -12.22 8.50 14.47
N ALA A 370 -11.54 9.59 14.82
CA ALA A 370 -12.07 10.65 15.66
C ALA A 370 -13.27 11.38 15.05
N TRP A 371 -14.21 11.79 15.90
CA TRP A 371 -15.48 12.45 15.52
C TRP A 371 -15.30 13.82 14.83
N ALA A 372 -14.12 14.44 14.92
CA ALA A 372 -13.84 15.71 14.23
C ALA A 372 -13.39 15.52 12.76
N LEU A 373 -13.03 14.30 12.35
CA LEU A 373 -12.42 14.06 11.04
C LEU A 373 -13.31 14.45 9.84
N PRO A 374 -14.66 14.29 9.85
CA PRO A 374 -15.52 14.76 8.75
C PRO A 374 -15.35 16.24 8.42
N GLN A 375 -15.16 17.08 9.43
CA GLN A 375 -14.89 18.51 9.25
C GLN A 375 -13.56 18.73 8.55
N LEU A 376 -12.50 18.05 8.99
CA LEU A 376 -11.17 18.16 8.40
C LEU A 376 -11.14 17.67 6.95
N ILE A 377 -11.82 16.54 6.65
CA ILE A 377 -11.95 16.00 5.29
C ILE A 377 -12.56 17.07 4.36
N LYS A 378 -13.68 17.67 4.75
CA LYS A 378 -14.35 18.71 3.92
C LYS A 378 -13.52 19.99 3.81
N GLN A 379 -12.88 20.44 4.88
CA GLN A 379 -11.99 21.61 4.83
C GLN A 379 -10.76 21.38 3.95
N ALA A 380 -10.26 20.14 3.94
CA ALA A 380 -9.23 19.68 3.04
C ALA A 380 -9.74 19.47 1.61
N GLY A 381 -10.98 19.83 1.25
CA GLY A 381 -11.51 19.74 -0.11
C GLY A 381 -11.84 18.32 -0.58
N LEU A 382 -11.87 17.34 0.32
CA LEU A 382 -12.29 15.97 0.04
C LEU A 382 -13.79 15.81 0.35
N GLU A 383 -14.42 14.81 -0.25
CA GLU A 383 -15.87 14.62 -0.20
C GLU A 383 -16.29 13.28 0.41
N TYR A 384 -15.41 12.28 0.26
CA TYR A 384 -15.69 10.88 0.53
C TYR A 384 -14.69 10.26 1.49
N PHE A 385 -15.09 9.18 2.17
CA PHE A 385 -14.25 8.44 3.09
C PHE A 385 -14.36 6.93 2.88
N PHE A 386 -13.22 6.24 2.79
CA PHE A 386 -13.14 4.79 2.66
C PHE A 386 -12.31 4.17 3.79
N THR A 387 -12.78 3.05 4.34
CA THR A 387 -12.02 2.21 5.26
C THR A 387 -12.56 0.76 5.32
N ILE A 388 -11.80 -0.18 5.89
CA ILE A 388 -12.31 -1.52 6.27
C ILE A 388 -12.18 -1.81 7.77
N LYS A 389 -11.31 -1.10 8.50
CA LYS A 389 -10.81 -1.55 9.80
C LYS A 389 -11.91 -1.63 10.86
N ILE A 390 -12.96 -0.84 10.71
CA ILE A 390 -14.14 -0.87 11.59
C ILE A 390 -14.86 -2.24 11.57
N GLY A 391 -14.74 -3.00 10.47
CA GLY A 391 -15.24 -4.38 10.40
C GLY A 391 -14.55 -5.33 11.38
N TRP A 392 -13.39 -4.96 11.93
CA TRP A 392 -12.61 -5.77 12.88
C TRP A 392 -13.02 -5.54 14.35
N SER A 393 -14.06 -4.76 14.61
CA SER A 393 -14.56 -4.53 15.97
C SER A 393 -14.92 -5.85 16.67
N GLN A 394 -14.47 -5.96 17.93
CA GLN A 394 -14.50 -7.21 18.70
C GLN A 394 -15.91 -7.69 19.06
N TYR A 395 -16.84 -6.78 19.33
CA TYR A 395 -18.17 -7.10 19.84
C TYR A 395 -19.27 -6.67 18.88
N ASN A 396 -19.17 -5.48 18.30
CA ASN A 396 -20.23 -4.89 17.48
C ASN A 396 -19.77 -4.66 16.03
N ARG A 397 -20.56 -5.18 15.09
CA ARG A 397 -20.46 -4.80 13.67
C ARG A 397 -21.32 -3.55 13.44
N LEU A 398 -20.75 -2.54 12.77
CA LEU A 398 -21.51 -1.37 12.34
C LEU A 398 -22.68 -1.83 11.44
N PRO A 399 -23.92 -1.33 11.62
CA PRO A 399 -25.07 -1.82 10.86
C PRO A 399 -25.05 -1.44 9.37
N PHE A 400 -24.17 -0.55 8.93
CA PHE A 400 -24.13 0.02 7.59
C PHE A 400 -22.74 -0.11 6.98
N ASP A 401 -22.71 -0.44 5.68
CA ASP A 401 -21.49 -0.43 4.86
C ASP A 401 -21.41 0.85 4.00
N SER A 402 -22.51 1.61 3.86
CA SER A 402 -22.55 2.92 3.19
C SER A 402 -23.42 3.89 3.99
N PHE A 403 -22.91 5.08 4.33
CA PHE A 403 -23.63 6.03 5.19
C PHE A 403 -23.04 7.43 5.13
N TRP A 404 -23.81 8.43 5.55
CA TRP A 404 -23.29 9.77 5.83
C TRP A 404 -22.63 9.79 7.20
N TRP A 405 -21.32 9.95 7.27
CA TRP A 405 -20.62 10.15 8.53
C TRP A 405 -20.66 11.63 8.94
N GLN A 406 -21.30 11.92 10.07
CA GLN A 406 -21.48 13.26 10.59
C GLN A 406 -20.49 13.58 11.71
N GLY A 407 -19.70 14.63 11.51
CA GLY A 407 -18.80 15.19 12.50
C GLY A 407 -19.53 15.94 13.61
N ILE A 408 -18.80 16.23 14.70
CA ILE A 408 -19.35 16.91 15.88
C ILE A 408 -19.96 18.30 15.58
N ASP A 409 -19.50 18.95 14.51
CA ASP A 409 -19.98 20.25 14.03
C ASP A 409 -21.18 20.14 13.07
N GLY A 410 -21.60 18.93 12.71
CA GLY A 410 -22.66 18.67 11.75
C GLY A 410 -22.20 18.49 10.30
N THR A 411 -20.91 18.65 10.01
CA THR A 411 -20.36 18.37 8.68
C THR A 411 -20.54 16.89 8.33
N ARG A 412 -20.91 16.58 7.08
CA ARG A 412 -21.12 15.21 6.62
C ARG A 412 -20.20 14.85 5.44
N VAL A 413 -19.67 13.65 5.47
CA VAL A 413 -18.94 13.01 4.36
C VAL A 413 -19.59 11.67 4.04
N LEU A 414 -19.66 11.31 2.76
CA LEU A 414 -20.20 10.01 2.36
C LEU A 414 -19.11 8.95 2.57
N THR A 415 -19.43 7.93 3.36
CA THR A 415 -18.51 6.89 3.79
C THR A 415 -18.93 5.54 3.23
N HIS A 416 -17.96 4.77 2.74
CA HIS A 416 -18.15 3.37 2.34
C HIS A 416 -17.14 2.46 3.04
N PHE A 417 -17.62 1.36 3.61
CA PHE A 417 -16.82 0.26 4.12
C PHE A 417 -16.89 -0.89 3.13
N SER A 418 -15.74 -1.32 2.59
CA SER A 418 -15.71 -2.49 1.73
C SER A 418 -16.18 -3.73 2.52
N PRO A 419 -17.23 -4.44 2.08
CA PRO A 419 -17.76 -5.61 2.79
C PRO A 419 -17.04 -6.91 2.40
N THR A 420 -15.97 -6.84 1.61
CA THR A 420 -15.21 -8.01 1.14
C THR A 420 -14.72 -8.84 2.32
N PRO A 421 -15.08 -10.13 2.41
CA PRO A 421 -14.80 -10.95 3.58
C PRO A 421 -13.29 -11.18 3.78
N GLU A 422 -12.84 -11.02 5.03
CA GLU A 422 -11.54 -11.55 5.46
C GLU A 422 -11.67 -13.05 5.75
N LYS A 423 -10.85 -13.88 5.10
CA LYS A 423 -10.95 -15.34 5.21
C LYS A 423 -10.64 -15.79 6.63
N GLY A 424 -11.47 -16.67 7.17
CA GLY A 424 -11.34 -17.15 8.55
C GLY A 424 -11.91 -16.21 9.62
N SER A 425 -12.48 -15.06 9.23
CA SER A 425 -13.24 -14.18 10.12
C SER A 425 -14.71 -14.13 9.73
N ALA A 426 -15.60 -14.09 10.74
CA ALA A 426 -17.03 -13.99 10.51
C ALA A 426 -17.52 -12.55 10.21
N TYR A 427 -16.72 -11.55 10.59
CA TYR A 427 -17.14 -10.15 10.58
C TYR A 427 -16.12 -9.19 9.97
N ALA A 428 -14.83 -9.57 9.95
CA ALA A 428 -13.78 -8.71 9.43
C ALA A 428 -13.84 -8.63 7.90
N SER A 429 -13.40 -7.48 7.40
CA SER A 429 -13.29 -7.21 5.97
C SER A 429 -11.82 -7.04 5.58
N THR A 430 -11.55 -7.13 4.29
CA THR A 430 -10.20 -7.11 3.75
C THR A 430 -10.06 -6.12 2.60
N TYR A 431 -8.90 -5.49 2.47
CA TYR A 431 -8.44 -4.82 1.24
C TYR A 431 -7.46 -5.68 0.45
N ASN A 432 -7.17 -6.90 0.93
CA ASN A 432 -6.26 -7.85 0.31
C ASN A 432 -7.03 -8.95 -0.45
N ALA A 433 -8.11 -8.58 -1.14
CA ALA A 433 -8.93 -9.57 -1.84
C ALA A 433 -8.14 -10.27 -2.96
N MET A 434 -8.45 -11.54 -3.19
CA MET A 434 -7.81 -12.35 -4.24
C MET A 434 -8.55 -12.26 -5.59
N ALA A 435 -9.57 -11.41 -5.67
CA ALA A 435 -10.45 -11.27 -6.82
C ALA A 435 -11.01 -12.62 -7.33
N THR A 436 -11.18 -13.59 -6.43
CA THR A 436 -11.75 -14.89 -6.78
C THR A 436 -13.28 -14.81 -6.88
N PRO A 437 -13.95 -15.77 -7.54
CA PRO A 437 -15.41 -15.84 -7.54
C PRO A 437 -16.00 -15.79 -6.11
N ASP A 438 -15.36 -16.47 -5.16
CA ASP A 438 -15.74 -16.46 -3.74
C ASP A 438 -15.68 -15.06 -3.13
N ASP A 439 -14.59 -14.31 -3.37
CA ASP A 439 -14.44 -12.95 -2.85
C ASP A 439 -15.51 -12.02 -3.44
N ILE A 440 -15.79 -12.11 -4.76
CA ILE A 440 -16.79 -11.27 -5.43
C ILE A 440 -18.20 -11.57 -4.93
N LEU A 441 -18.58 -12.85 -4.87
CA LEU A 441 -19.89 -13.24 -4.34
C LEU A 441 -20.01 -12.94 -2.84
N GLY A 442 -18.92 -13.13 -2.09
CA GLY A 442 -18.82 -12.83 -0.67
C GLY A 442 -19.00 -11.34 -0.38
N THR A 443 -18.37 -10.47 -1.18
CA THR A 443 -18.52 -9.01 -1.12
C THR A 443 -20.00 -8.62 -1.21
N TRP A 444 -20.70 -9.11 -2.23
CA TRP A 444 -22.14 -8.87 -2.38
C TRP A 444 -22.97 -9.50 -1.23
N THR A 445 -22.65 -10.73 -0.86
CA THR A 445 -23.36 -11.45 0.21
C THR A 445 -23.25 -10.72 1.56
N ASN A 446 -22.09 -10.15 1.85
CA ASN A 446 -21.83 -9.43 3.09
C ASN A 446 -22.44 -8.04 3.15
N PHE A 447 -22.57 -7.36 2.01
CA PHE A 447 -23.18 -6.03 1.92
C PHE A 447 -24.56 -6.02 2.57
N ARG A 448 -24.79 -5.14 3.56
CA ARG A 448 -26.01 -5.10 4.38
C ARG A 448 -27.18 -4.47 3.64
N GLN A 449 -26.91 -3.41 2.90
CA GLN A 449 -27.92 -2.46 2.42
C GLN A 449 -28.42 -2.80 1.01
N LYS A 450 -28.76 -4.08 0.78
CA LYS A 450 -29.17 -4.61 -0.53
C LYS A 450 -30.51 -4.05 -1.04
N ASP A 451 -31.30 -3.49 -0.13
CA ASP A 451 -32.61 -2.88 -0.37
C ASP A 451 -32.53 -1.39 -0.70
N LEU A 452 -31.33 -0.78 -0.64
CA LEU A 452 -31.14 0.60 -1.09
C LEU A 452 -31.21 0.71 -2.62
N GLY A 453 -31.73 1.85 -3.08
CA GLY A 453 -31.81 2.15 -4.51
C GLY A 453 -33.00 3.03 -4.89
N HIS A 454 -32.82 3.94 -5.85
CA HIS A 454 -33.96 4.56 -6.56
C HIS A 454 -34.41 3.64 -7.70
N ASP A 455 -35.72 3.56 -7.96
CA ASP A 455 -36.27 2.88 -9.16
C ASP A 455 -35.77 1.44 -9.42
N ASN A 456 -35.51 0.67 -8.36
CA ASN A 456 -34.92 -0.68 -8.38
C ASN A 456 -33.43 -0.77 -8.78
N VAL A 457 -32.67 0.32 -8.72
CA VAL A 457 -31.21 0.31 -8.97
C VAL A 457 -30.46 -0.04 -7.68
N VAL A 458 -29.87 -1.23 -7.63
CA VAL A 458 -29.01 -1.66 -6.52
C VAL A 458 -27.72 -0.83 -6.51
N PRO A 459 -27.26 -0.31 -5.35
CA PRO A 459 -26.01 0.45 -5.28
C PRO A 459 -24.81 -0.41 -5.71
N PRO A 460 -23.79 0.20 -6.34
CA PRO A 460 -22.53 -0.51 -6.55
C PRO A 460 -21.88 -0.82 -5.20
N VAL A 461 -21.03 -1.85 -5.18
CA VAL A 461 -20.19 -2.19 -4.02
C VAL A 461 -18.72 -2.16 -4.42
N LEU A 462 -17.86 -1.60 -3.58
CA LEU A 462 -16.42 -1.52 -3.85
C LEU A 462 -15.69 -2.69 -3.19
N THR A 463 -14.74 -3.28 -3.92
CA THR A 463 -13.74 -4.21 -3.38
C THR A 463 -12.33 -3.75 -3.77
N ALA A 464 -11.39 -3.84 -2.84
CA ALA A 464 -9.96 -3.64 -3.12
C ALA A 464 -9.28 -5.01 -3.20
N PHE A 465 -8.46 -5.22 -4.24
CA PHE A 465 -7.76 -6.47 -4.47
C PHE A 465 -6.26 -6.27 -4.66
N GLY A 466 -5.48 -7.29 -4.30
CA GLY A 466 -4.02 -7.24 -4.34
C GLY A 466 -3.39 -7.68 -3.03
N PHE A 467 -2.09 -7.92 -3.04
CA PHE A 467 -1.33 -8.14 -1.82
C PHE A 467 -0.88 -6.81 -1.23
N GLY A 468 -1.25 -6.58 0.03
CA GLY A 468 -0.93 -5.39 0.80
C GLY A 468 -0.09 -5.69 2.05
N ASP A 469 -0.19 -4.81 3.04
CA ASP A 469 0.58 -4.73 4.30
C ASP A 469 2.05 -4.45 4.04
N GLY A 470 2.72 -5.24 3.19
CA GLY A 470 4.11 -5.04 2.76
C GLY A 470 4.32 -4.86 1.27
N GLY A 471 3.26 -4.51 0.53
CA GLY A 471 3.25 -4.40 -0.93
C GLY A 471 3.10 -5.73 -1.66
N GLY A 472 3.58 -5.77 -2.90
CA GLY A 472 3.36 -6.87 -3.86
C GLY A 472 2.28 -6.48 -4.87
N GLY A 473 1.13 -6.03 -4.39
CA GLY A 473 0.03 -5.55 -5.22
C GLY A 473 -0.72 -6.65 -5.96
N PRO A 474 -1.56 -6.29 -6.94
CA PRO A 474 -2.32 -7.25 -7.74
C PRO A 474 -1.45 -8.20 -8.55
N THR A 475 -1.88 -9.46 -8.65
CA THR A 475 -1.23 -10.45 -9.52
C THR A 475 -1.92 -10.55 -10.88
N ARG A 476 -1.21 -11.13 -11.86
CA ARG A 476 -1.79 -11.55 -13.15
C ARG A 476 -3.06 -12.39 -12.97
N GLU A 477 -3.05 -13.34 -12.03
CA GLU A 477 -4.16 -14.24 -11.77
C GLU A 477 -5.42 -13.46 -11.34
N MET A 478 -5.26 -12.47 -10.46
CA MET A 478 -6.37 -11.61 -10.01
C MET A 478 -6.97 -10.82 -11.19
N LEU A 479 -6.12 -10.26 -12.06
CA LEU A 479 -6.57 -9.51 -13.24
C LEU A 479 -7.28 -10.39 -14.27
N GLU A 480 -6.79 -11.62 -14.47
CA GLU A 480 -7.47 -12.64 -15.27
C GLU A 480 -8.84 -13.00 -14.67
N ASN A 481 -8.91 -13.21 -13.35
CA ASN A 481 -10.17 -13.53 -12.69
C ASN A 481 -11.20 -12.42 -12.91
N LEU A 482 -10.82 -11.14 -12.75
CA LEU A 482 -11.71 -10.01 -13.00
C LEU A 482 -12.15 -9.90 -14.47
N ARG A 483 -11.25 -10.19 -15.41
CA ARG A 483 -11.57 -10.23 -16.85
C ARG A 483 -12.66 -11.26 -17.14
N GLU A 484 -12.50 -12.47 -16.62
CA GLU A 484 -13.48 -13.56 -16.83
C GLU A 484 -14.79 -13.30 -16.06
N MET A 485 -14.73 -12.63 -14.91
CA MET A 485 -15.87 -12.39 -14.03
C MET A 485 -16.80 -11.24 -14.47
N LYS A 486 -16.47 -10.52 -15.56
CA LYS A 486 -17.17 -9.30 -15.98
C LYS A 486 -18.69 -9.42 -16.02
N GLU A 487 -19.20 -10.49 -16.64
CA GLU A 487 -20.64 -10.79 -16.75
C GLU A 487 -20.92 -12.26 -16.38
N PHE A 488 -20.32 -12.75 -15.29
CA PHE A 488 -20.36 -14.18 -14.97
C PHE A 488 -21.75 -14.64 -14.45
N PRO A 489 -22.28 -15.77 -14.95
CA PRO A 489 -23.62 -16.26 -14.57
C PRO A 489 -23.80 -16.48 -13.07
N ALA A 490 -24.87 -15.92 -12.50
CA ALA A 490 -25.22 -15.96 -11.07
C ALA A 490 -24.24 -15.24 -10.12
N PHE A 491 -23.34 -14.41 -10.65
CA PHE A 491 -22.46 -13.53 -9.87
C PHE A 491 -22.76 -12.06 -10.18
N PRO A 492 -22.38 -11.13 -9.27
CA PRO A 492 -22.35 -9.70 -9.59
C PRO A 492 -21.59 -9.41 -10.88
N ARG A 493 -22.06 -8.43 -11.66
CA ARG A 493 -21.24 -7.85 -12.73
C ARG A 493 -20.02 -7.23 -12.09
N THR A 494 -18.85 -7.52 -12.64
CA THR A 494 -17.58 -7.05 -12.09
C THR A 494 -16.90 -6.14 -13.08
N ARG A 495 -16.45 -4.98 -12.64
CA ARG A 495 -15.59 -4.12 -13.46
C ARG A 495 -14.43 -3.60 -12.66
N GLN A 496 -13.30 -3.41 -13.32
CA GLN A 496 -12.24 -2.59 -12.76
C GLN A 496 -12.63 -1.12 -12.84
N GLY A 497 -12.24 -0.32 -11.85
CA GLY A 497 -12.61 1.08 -11.83
C GLY A 497 -11.97 1.87 -10.71
N ASP A 498 -12.03 3.19 -10.87
CA ASP A 498 -11.51 4.17 -9.95
C ASP A 498 -12.47 4.41 -8.78
N VAL A 499 -11.90 4.68 -7.61
CA VAL A 499 -12.63 4.85 -6.35
C VAL A 499 -13.45 6.14 -6.40
N GLY A 500 -12.94 7.20 -7.03
CA GLY A 500 -13.67 8.47 -7.17
C GLY A 500 -15.01 8.30 -7.87
N SER A 501 -15.03 7.61 -9.02
CA SER A 501 -16.24 7.35 -9.80
C SER A 501 -17.21 6.42 -9.07
N PHE A 502 -16.70 5.44 -8.33
CA PHE A 502 -17.54 4.61 -7.46
C PHE A 502 -18.33 5.46 -6.46
N PHE A 503 -17.68 6.39 -5.74
CA PHE A 503 -18.36 7.22 -4.75
C PHE A 503 -19.37 8.18 -5.38
N ARG A 504 -19.05 8.78 -6.54
CA ARG A 504 -20.00 9.62 -7.28
C ARG A 504 -21.24 8.83 -7.68
N GLN A 505 -21.04 7.62 -8.21
CA GLN A 505 -22.15 6.72 -8.56
C GLN A 505 -22.99 6.34 -7.33
N LEU A 506 -22.35 5.98 -6.21
CA LEU A 506 -23.05 5.65 -4.96
C LEU A 506 -23.87 6.83 -4.42
N GLU A 507 -23.31 8.05 -4.46
CA GLU A 507 -24.00 9.27 -4.05
C GLU A 507 -25.22 9.54 -4.94
N GLU A 508 -25.05 9.46 -6.25
CA GLU A 508 -26.12 9.69 -7.24
C GLU A 508 -27.25 8.66 -7.11
N THR A 509 -26.94 7.36 -6.98
CA THR A 509 -27.95 6.30 -6.97
C THR A 509 -28.63 6.11 -5.62
N SER A 510 -27.95 6.45 -4.51
CA SER A 510 -28.40 6.04 -3.17
C SER A 510 -28.21 7.11 -2.09
N GLY A 511 -27.46 8.18 -2.33
CA GLY A 511 -27.07 9.18 -1.33
C GLY A 511 -28.24 9.75 -0.50
N SER A 512 -29.40 9.99 -1.10
CA SER A 512 -30.58 10.52 -0.41
C SER A 512 -31.26 9.54 0.55
N GLN A 513 -30.98 8.24 0.42
CA GLN A 513 -31.59 7.17 1.22
C GLN A 513 -30.63 6.64 2.30
N LEU A 514 -29.35 7.04 2.24
CA LEU A 514 -28.34 6.54 3.16
C LEU A 514 -28.57 7.04 4.59
N PRO A 515 -28.37 6.18 5.61
CA PRO A 515 -28.46 6.58 7.00
C PRO A 515 -27.31 7.52 7.37
N THR A 516 -27.46 8.21 8.49
CA THR A 516 -26.40 9.06 9.06
C THR A 516 -25.83 8.40 10.31
N TRP A 517 -24.50 8.25 10.36
CA TRP A 517 -23.76 7.89 11.57
C TRP A 517 -23.24 9.18 12.23
N ASN A 518 -23.79 9.54 13.39
CA ASN A 518 -23.36 10.71 14.14
C ASN A 518 -22.54 10.29 15.36
N GLY A 519 -21.22 10.37 15.23
CA GLY A 519 -20.30 9.99 16.29
C GLY A 519 -18.92 9.61 15.78
N GLU A 520 -18.08 9.20 16.71
CA GLU A 520 -16.81 8.53 16.41
C GLU A 520 -17.06 7.21 15.67
N LEU A 521 -16.13 6.83 14.80
CA LEU A 521 -16.03 5.45 14.30
C LEU A 521 -15.07 4.70 15.21
N TYR A 522 -15.59 4.29 16.36
CA TYR A 522 -14.82 3.63 17.41
C TYR A 522 -14.46 2.19 17.02
N LEU A 523 -13.16 1.88 17.02
CA LEU A 523 -12.67 0.53 16.83
C LEU A 523 -12.54 -0.17 18.19
N GLU A 524 -13.29 -1.26 18.39
CA GLU A 524 -13.31 -1.99 19.67
C GLU A 524 -12.08 -2.88 19.89
N TYR A 525 -11.16 -2.87 18.94
CA TYR A 525 -9.94 -3.66 18.87
C TYR A 525 -8.69 -2.77 19.04
N HIS A 526 -7.49 -3.39 19.13
CA HIS A 526 -6.19 -2.69 19.19
C HIS A 526 -5.98 -1.62 20.28
N ARG A 527 -6.85 -1.48 21.30
CA ARG A 527 -6.77 -0.43 22.35
C ARG A 527 -5.42 -0.27 23.08
N GLY A 528 -4.57 -1.30 23.08
CA GLY A 528 -3.22 -1.21 23.66
C GLY A 528 -2.31 -0.19 22.95
N THR A 529 -2.63 0.14 21.69
CA THR A 529 -1.88 1.10 20.87
C THR A 529 -1.92 2.53 21.42
N TYR A 530 -2.89 2.87 22.27
CA TYR A 530 -2.95 4.18 22.92
C TYR A 530 -1.85 4.38 23.98
N THR A 531 -1.27 3.30 24.51
CA THR A 531 -0.35 3.36 25.67
C THR A 531 1.07 2.90 25.34
N THR A 532 1.22 1.90 24.47
CA THR A 532 2.55 1.37 24.10
C THR A 532 3.45 2.45 23.49
N GLN A 533 4.77 2.28 23.53
CA GLN A 533 5.75 3.23 22.97
C GLN A 533 5.52 4.69 23.42
N SER A 534 5.34 4.89 24.73
CA SER A 534 5.07 6.20 25.34
C SER A 534 6.13 7.26 25.02
N ARG A 535 7.40 6.85 24.87
CA ARG A 535 8.49 7.70 24.38
C ARG A 535 8.12 8.33 23.04
N ASN A 536 7.75 7.50 22.07
CA ASN A 536 7.40 7.92 20.70
C ASN A 536 6.25 8.93 20.70
N LYS A 537 5.17 8.62 21.43
CA LYS A 537 4.00 9.50 21.58
C LYS A 537 4.34 10.84 22.24
N ARG A 538 5.20 10.83 23.26
CA ARG A 538 5.68 12.05 23.92
C ARG A 538 6.50 12.92 22.97
N TRP A 539 7.39 12.33 22.18
CA TRP A 539 8.17 13.07 21.18
C TRP A 539 7.29 13.63 20.07
N ASN A 540 6.28 12.90 19.59
CA ASN A 540 5.28 13.45 18.68
C ASN A 540 4.64 14.71 19.27
N ARG A 541 4.03 14.62 20.46
CA ARG A 541 3.35 15.77 21.08
C ARG A 541 4.27 16.96 21.32
N LYS A 542 5.51 16.72 21.76
CA LYS A 542 6.51 17.79 21.93
C LYS A 542 6.91 18.43 20.61
N SER A 543 7.01 17.64 19.55
CA SER A 543 7.34 18.14 18.21
C SER A 543 6.20 18.96 17.64
N GLU A 544 4.94 18.54 17.82
CA GLU A 544 3.76 19.33 17.44
C GLU A 544 3.77 20.72 18.10
N PHE A 545 4.02 20.80 19.42
CA PHE A 545 4.14 22.09 20.10
C PHE A 545 5.33 22.91 19.61
N LEU A 546 6.49 22.29 19.41
CA LEU A 546 7.67 22.98 18.91
C LEU A 546 7.43 23.58 17.52
N LEU A 547 6.83 22.82 16.61
CA LEU A 547 6.60 23.27 15.24
C LEU A 547 5.52 24.35 15.17
N HIS A 548 4.46 24.24 15.98
CA HIS A 548 3.50 25.33 16.16
C HIS A 548 4.21 26.63 16.58
N ASP A 549 5.00 26.59 17.64
CA ASP A 549 5.68 27.77 18.17
C ASP A 549 6.70 28.34 17.18
N ALA A 550 7.48 27.46 16.55
CA ALA A 550 8.50 27.85 15.58
C ALA A 550 7.89 28.53 14.34
N GLU A 551 6.83 27.96 13.78
CA GLU A 551 6.14 28.48 12.61
C GLU A 551 5.42 29.80 12.92
N PHE A 552 4.71 29.88 14.05
CA PHE A 552 4.07 31.12 14.51
C PHE A 552 5.10 32.25 14.67
N LEU A 553 6.21 31.98 15.36
CA LEU A 553 7.25 32.99 15.57
C LEU A 553 7.96 33.37 14.27
N ALA A 554 8.23 32.42 13.38
CA ALA A 554 8.83 32.69 12.08
C ALA A 554 7.93 33.57 11.19
N ALA A 555 6.62 33.31 11.19
CA ALA A 555 5.65 34.15 10.49
C ALA A 555 5.66 35.58 11.06
N GLN A 556 5.61 35.73 12.38
CA GLN A 556 5.69 37.04 13.05
C GLN A 556 7.01 37.76 12.76
N ALA A 557 8.14 37.05 12.79
CA ALA A 557 9.45 37.59 12.46
C ALA A 557 9.50 38.13 11.02
N SER A 558 8.90 37.41 10.07
CA SER A 558 8.85 37.83 8.65
C SER A 558 8.01 39.09 8.42
N LEU A 559 7.01 39.34 9.28
CA LEU A 559 6.19 40.55 9.22
C LEU A 559 6.85 41.75 9.91
N LEU A 560 7.62 41.51 10.98
CA LEU A 560 8.26 42.57 11.77
C LEU A 560 9.64 42.97 11.25
N ASN A 561 10.34 42.07 10.56
CA ASN A 561 11.72 42.27 10.12
C ASN A 561 11.85 41.96 8.62
N ASN A 562 12.01 43.01 7.82
CA ASN A 562 12.14 42.92 6.35
C ASN A 562 13.36 42.11 5.88
N ASP A 563 14.39 41.96 6.72
CA ASP A 563 15.59 41.17 6.39
C ASP A 563 15.42 39.68 6.75
N TYR A 564 14.36 39.33 7.48
CA TYR A 564 14.05 37.95 7.84
C TYR A 564 13.18 37.29 6.77
N ARG A 565 13.65 36.17 6.22
CA ARG A 565 12.89 35.34 5.29
C ARG A 565 12.29 34.16 6.03
N TYR A 566 11.01 33.88 5.77
CA TYR A 566 10.34 32.71 6.32
C TYR A 566 11.06 31.42 5.87
N PRO A 567 11.47 30.53 6.80
CA PRO A 567 12.24 29.33 6.48
C PRO A 567 11.32 28.19 6.05
N ASP A 568 10.75 28.32 4.84
CA ASP A 568 9.76 27.38 4.29
C ASP A 568 10.29 25.95 4.19
N LYS A 569 11.54 25.78 3.76
CA LYS A 569 12.15 24.47 3.55
C LYS A 569 12.34 23.70 4.84
N GLU A 570 12.92 24.33 5.86
CA GLU A 570 13.18 23.71 7.15
C GLU A 570 11.89 23.34 7.87
N ILE A 571 10.87 24.21 7.82
CA ILE A 571 9.56 23.95 8.40
C ILE A 571 8.87 22.80 7.66
N THR A 572 8.91 22.78 6.32
CA THR A 572 8.31 21.72 5.51
C THR A 572 8.97 20.38 5.78
N GLN A 573 10.30 20.32 5.83
CA GLN A 573 11.05 19.10 6.16
C GLN A 573 10.69 18.58 7.56
N ALA A 574 10.58 19.46 8.56
CA ALA A 574 10.20 19.06 9.91
C ALA A 574 8.75 18.53 9.97
N TRP A 575 7.82 19.16 9.24
CA TRP A 575 6.44 18.68 9.13
C TRP A 575 6.32 17.35 8.37
N GLN A 576 7.08 17.14 7.29
CA GLN A 576 7.14 15.86 6.59
C GLN A 576 7.65 14.74 7.51
N LEU A 577 8.68 15.01 8.32
CA LEU A 577 9.23 14.02 9.26
C LEU A 577 8.26 13.67 10.40
N ILE A 578 7.54 14.65 10.98
CA ILE A 578 6.55 14.34 12.01
C ILE A 578 5.34 13.61 11.42
N CYS A 579 4.85 14.03 10.24
CA CYS A 579 3.75 13.37 9.55
C CYS A 579 4.11 11.93 9.14
N LEU A 580 5.34 11.68 8.71
CA LEU A 580 5.85 10.32 8.47
C LEU A 580 5.75 9.46 9.74
N ASN A 581 6.20 10.00 10.88
CA ASN A 581 6.17 9.29 12.17
C ASN A 581 4.76 9.10 12.76
N GLN A 582 3.73 9.72 12.16
CA GLN A 582 2.32 9.57 12.51
C GLN A 582 1.61 8.47 11.72
N PHE A 583 2.35 7.72 10.88
CA PHE A 583 1.82 6.52 10.25
C PHE A 583 1.21 5.54 11.28
N HIS A 584 0.14 4.84 10.88
CA HIS A 584 -0.69 4.03 11.78
C HIS A 584 0.02 2.82 12.41
N ASP A 585 1.25 2.48 12.01
CA ASP A 585 2.07 1.49 12.75
C ASP A 585 3.28 2.07 13.50
N ILE A 586 3.61 3.35 13.27
CA ILE A 586 4.72 4.02 13.95
C ILE A 586 4.24 4.69 15.24
N ILE A 587 3.30 5.65 15.15
CA ILE A 587 2.83 6.38 16.34
C ILE A 587 2.04 5.49 17.30
N PRO A 588 1.19 4.54 16.85
CA PRO A 588 0.43 3.69 17.75
C PRO A 588 1.32 2.67 18.44
N GLY A 589 2.51 2.40 17.89
CA GLY A 589 3.56 1.65 18.56
C GLY A 589 3.44 0.14 18.36
N SER A 590 3.10 -0.28 17.13
CA SER A 590 2.90 -1.66 16.66
C SER A 590 4.01 -2.18 15.72
N SER A 591 5.07 -1.40 15.48
CA SER A 591 6.26 -1.79 14.70
C SER A 591 7.35 -2.54 15.49
N ILE A 592 8.38 -3.05 14.79
CA ILE A 592 9.59 -3.65 15.38
C ILE A 592 10.52 -2.63 16.05
N HIS A 593 11.47 -3.11 16.87
CA HIS A 593 12.43 -2.25 17.60
C HIS A 593 13.19 -1.27 16.70
N ASP A 594 13.68 -1.73 15.54
CA ASP A 594 14.51 -0.94 14.63
C ASP A 594 13.78 0.34 14.15
N VAL A 595 12.46 0.29 13.99
CA VAL A 595 11.63 1.45 13.62
C VAL A 595 11.63 2.50 14.72
N TYR A 596 11.68 2.10 16.00
CA TYR A 596 11.74 3.07 17.11
C TYR A 596 13.12 3.68 17.29
N VAL A 597 14.18 2.95 16.93
CA VAL A 597 15.55 3.50 16.86
C VAL A 597 15.62 4.56 15.75
N GLU A 598 15.03 4.29 14.58
CA GLU A 598 15.00 5.25 13.46
C GLU A 598 14.14 6.48 13.79
N SER A 599 12.93 6.30 14.32
CA SER A 599 12.07 7.43 14.74
C SER A 599 12.69 8.28 15.83
N GLU A 600 13.49 7.71 16.75
CA GLU A 600 14.25 8.51 17.72
C GLU A 600 15.18 9.52 17.06
N GLN A 601 15.91 9.08 16.04
CA GLN A 601 16.81 9.94 15.27
C GLN A 601 16.03 11.02 14.52
N GLN A 602 14.89 10.65 13.92
CA GLN A 602 14.01 11.58 13.22
C GLN A 602 13.41 12.64 14.15
N TYR A 603 12.98 12.28 15.37
CA TYR A 603 12.52 13.25 16.36
C TYR A 603 13.63 14.19 16.84
N ALA A 604 14.87 13.69 16.95
CA ALA A 604 16.02 14.55 17.24
C ALA A 604 16.28 15.55 16.10
N GLU A 605 16.11 15.13 14.85
CA GLU A 605 16.19 16.00 13.67
C GLU A 605 15.08 17.05 13.66
N ILE A 606 13.83 16.67 13.91
CA ILE A 606 12.71 17.60 14.05
C ILE A 606 12.99 18.63 15.14
N ALA A 607 13.50 18.19 16.30
CA ALA A 607 13.87 19.08 17.38
C ALA A 607 14.97 20.06 16.97
N LYS A 608 15.99 19.61 16.21
CA LYS A 608 17.06 20.47 15.71
C LYS A 608 16.51 21.54 14.74
N LEU A 609 15.71 21.12 13.75
CA LEU A 609 15.12 22.02 12.76
C LEU A 609 14.18 23.03 13.41
N GLY A 610 13.23 22.57 14.22
CA GLY A 610 12.25 23.42 14.89
C GLY A 610 12.88 24.41 15.86
N ASN A 611 13.87 24.00 16.67
CA ASN A 611 14.60 24.94 17.53
C ASN A 611 15.40 25.95 16.70
N SER A 612 16.06 25.53 15.61
CA SER A 612 16.79 26.47 14.74
C SER A 612 15.87 27.56 14.17
N VAL A 613 14.69 27.17 13.68
CA VAL A 613 13.66 28.10 13.19
C VAL A 613 13.19 29.03 14.30
N ARG A 614 12.82 28.48 15.46
CA ARG A 614 12.32 29.24 16.61
C ARG A 614 13.35 30.27 17.10
N GLU A 615 14.60 29.85 17.33
CA GLU A 615 15.65 30.73 17.83
C GLU A 615 16.01 31.81 16.79
N GLY A 616 16.06 31.46 15.50
CA GLY A 616 16.27 32.43 14.43
C GLY A 616 15.17 33.49 14.38
N ALA A 617 13.90 33.07 14.51
CA ALA A 617 12.76 33.97 14.57
C ALA A 617 12.79 34.87 15.81
N LEU A 618 13.07 34.32 17.00
CA LEU A 618 13.18 35.09 18.24
C LEU A 618 14.30 36.13 18.16
N GLN A 619 15.46 35.79 17.58
CA GLN A 619 16.54 36.75 17.36
C GLN A 619 16.13 37.88 16.40
N ALA A 620 15.40 37.55 15.33
CA ALA A 620 14.91 38.54 14.39
C ALA A 620 13.88 39.50 15.02
N ILE A 621 12.98 38.97 15.86
CA ILE A 621 12.00 39.75 16.62
C ILE A 621 12.70 40.61 17.68
N ALA A 622 13.66 40.05 18.43
CA ALA A 622 14.40 40.76 19.47
C ALA A 622 15.12 42.02 18.94
N ARG A 623 15.58 42.01 17.68
CA ARG A 623 16.19 43.19 17.03
C ARG A 623 15.19 44.31 16.74
N GLN A 624 13.89 44.03 16.75
CA GLN A 624 12.82 44.99 16.47
C GLN A 624 12.13 45.51 17.73
N VAL A 625 12.44 44.97 18.91
CA VAL A 625 11.80 45.34 20.18
C VAL A 625 12.82 45.82 21.21
N ALA A 626 12.40 46.71 22.11
CA ALA A 626 13.25 47.22 23.18
C ALA A 626 13.20 46.30 24.42
N GLY A 627 14.36 46.02 25.01
CA GLY A 627 14.49 45.27 26.26
C GLY A 627 15.71 44.35 26.28
N ASP A 628 16.17 43.98 27.47
CA ASP A 628 17.28 43.04 27.66
C ASP A 628 16.84 41.56 27.58
N VAL A 629 15.55 41.30 27.82
CA VAL A 629 14.96 39.95 27.85
C VAL A 629 13.65 39.96 27.05
N LEU A 630 13.53 39.01 26.11
CA LEU A 630 12.31 38.78 25.34
C LEU A 630 11.54 37.59 25.92
N ILE A 631 10.27 37.80 26.23
CA ILE A 631 9.32 36.72 26.52
C ILE A 631 8.31 36.69 25.40
N ALA A 632 8.20 35.55 24.72
CA ALA A 632 7.23 35.33 23.65
C ALA A 632 6.11 34.41 24.14
N ASN A 633 4.86 34.77 23.84
CA ASN A 633 3.69 33.95 24.10
C ASN A 633 3.10 33.50 22.74
N PRO A 634 3.40 32.28 22.28
CA PRO A 634 2.99 31.83 20.94
C PRO A 634 1.52 31.38 20.83
N ILE A 635 0.76 31.40 21.94
CA ILE A 635 -0.67 31.05 21.95
C ILE A 635 -1.55 32.30 21.81
N SER A 636 -2.80 32.11 21.36
CA SER A 636 -3.71 33.19 20.96
C SER A 636 -4.45 33.90 22.12
N PHE A 637 -4.03 33.70 23.37
CA PHE A 637 -4.65 34.33 24.54
C PHE A 637 -3.59 34.81 25.54
N GLU A 638 -3.94 35.82 26.34
CA GLU A 638 -3.06 36.37 27.37
C GLU A 638 -2.68 35.31 28.40
N ARG A 639 -1.41 35.32 28.80
CA ARG A 639 -0.86 34.34 29.74
C ARG A 639 -0.15 35.04 30.88
N ASN A 640 -0.40 34.58 32.11
CA ASN A 640 0.23 35.08 33.33
C ASN A 640 0.79 33.92 34.16
N ASP A 641 1.65 33.13 33.52
CA ASP A 641 2.31 31.97 34.12
C ASP A 641 3.76 32.29 34.52
N LEU A 642 4.34 31.41 35.34
CA LEU A 642 5.77 31.45 35.64
C LEU A 642 6.58 31.19 34.38
N ALA A 643 7.57 32.06 34.12
CA ALA A 643 8.58 31.87 33.10
C ALA A 643 9.90 31.45 33.75
N PHE A 644 10.58 30.47 33.16
CA PHE A 644 11.90 30.04 33.58
C PHE A 644 12.95 30.72 32.70
N TRP A 645 13.83 31.50 33.33
CA TRP A 645 14.98 32.11 32.67
C TRP A 645 16.26 31.38 33.13
N PRO A 646 16.99 30.69 32.23
CA PRO A 646 18.10 29.83 32.60
C PRO A 646 19.35 30.60 33.07
N GLU A 647 19.41 31.91 32.88
CA GLU A 647 20.54 32.73 33.29
C GLU A 647 20.40 33.27 34.72
N SER A 648 21.53 33.57 35.35
CA SER A 648 21.54 34.21 36.67
C SER A 648 21.41 35.73 36.54
N LEU A 649 20.44 36.32 37.23
CA LEU A 649 20.32 37.78 37.32
C LEU A 649 21.53 38.36 38.08
N PRO A 650 22.37 39.22 37.47
CA PRO A 650 23.53 39.76 38.15
C PRO A 650 23.14 40.57 39.39
N ALA A 651 23.99 40.56 40.41
CA ALA A 651 23.74 41.27 41.66
C ALA A 651 23.47 42.76 41.41
N GLY A 652 22.39 43.29 42.00
CA GLY A 652 21.98 44.69 41.86
C GLY A 652 21.12 45.01 40.63
N ARG A 653 20.85 44.03 39.74
CA ARG A 653 19.88 44.19 38.64
C ARG A 653 18.48 43.78 39.11
N HIS A 654 17.45 44.33 38.47
CA HIS A 654 16.04 43.96 38.66
C HIS A 654 15.38 43.79 37.30
N LEU A 655 14.29 43.01 37.25
CA LEU A 655 13.47 42.86 36.06
C LEU A 655 12.28 43.82 36.15
N GLN A 656 11.96 44.48 35.04
CA GLN A 656 10.79 45.33 34.90
C GLN A 656 10.19 45.14 33.51
N ASN A 657 8.89 45.39 33.39
CA ASN A 657 8.22 45.39 32.10
C ASN A 657 8.71 46.60 31.27
N SER A 658 9.16 46.36 30.04
CA SER A 658 9.75 47.39 29.18
C SER A 658 8.77 48.48 28.72
N HIS A 659 7.47 48.21 28.75
CA HIS A 659 6.43 49.15 28.33
C HIS A 659 5.83 49.94 29.51
N THR A 660 5.60 49.28 30.66
CA THR A 660 4.95 49.91 31.82
C THR A 660 5.94 50.38 32.88
N GLY A 661 7.18 49.88 32.87
CA GLY A 661 8.17 50.11 33.93
C GLY A 661 7.86 49.41 35.25
N SER A 662 6.79 48.59 35.32
CA SER A 662 6.41 47.90 36.55
C SER A 662 7.41 46.78 36.89
N PRO A 663 7.78 46.58 38.17
CA PRO A 663 8.70 45.53 38.57
C PRO A 663 8.12 44.14 38.32
N CYS A 664 8.95 43.23 37.82
CA CYS A 664 8.60 41.82 37.67
C CYS A 664 9.06 41.04 38.90
N MET A 665 8.17 40.23 39.47
CA MET A 665 8.50 39.34 40.59
C MET A 665 9.30 38.12 40.09
N TYR A 666 10.40 37.79 40.76
CA TYR A 666 11.22 36.62 40.43
C TYR A 666 11.70 35.90 41.70
N ARG A 667 12.00 34.60 41.56
CA ARG A 667 12.60 33.78 42.61
C ARG A 667 13.79 33.02 42.04
N ALA A 668 14.99 33.31 42.54
CA ALA A 668 16.18 32.55 42.18
C ALA A 668 16.08 31.11 42.73
N GLN A 669 16.33 30.12 41.89
CA GLN A 669 16.59 28.74 42.31
C GLN A 669 18.09 28.49 42.25
N THR A 670 18.71 28.21 43.41
CA THR A 670 20.08 27.70 43.47
C THR A 670 20.04 26.21 43.16
N ALA A 671 20.70 25.77 42.09
CA ALA A 671 20.90 24.34 41.82
C ALA A 671 21.62 23.70 43.02
N ALA A 672 21.07 22.61 43.56
CA ALA A 672 21.74 21.85 44.61
C ALA A 672 23.05 21.24 44.07
N PRO A 673 24.15 21.25 44.84
CA PRO A 673 25.41 20.65 44.39
C PRO A 673 25.20 19.16 44.11
N GLY A 674 25.38 18.74 42.85
CA GLY A 674 25.27 17.33 42.42
C GLY A 674 24.10 16.97 41.50
N SER A 675 23.29 17.92 41.06
CA SER A 675 22.27 17.67 40.02
C SER A 675 22.88 17.75 38.61
N MET A 676 22.79 16.67 37.84
CA MET A 676 23.25 16.59 36.45
C MET A 676 22.41 17.52 35.55
N PRO A 677 23.02 18.25 34.59
CA PRO A 677 22.28 19.05 33.64
C PRO A 677 21.64 18.11 32.60
N GLY A 678 20.31 18.00 32.58
CA GLY A 678 19.62 17.34 31.46
C GLY A 678 18.25 16.73 31.71
N HIS A 679 17.78 16.60 32.95
CA HIS A 679 16.45 16.04 33.22
C HIS A 679 15.70 16.84 34.28
N CYS A 680 14.89 17.80 33.85
CA CYS A 680 13.78 18.30 34.64
C CYS A 680 12.47 17.74 34.09
N ILE A 681 11.80 16.95 34.93
CA ILE A 681 10.42 16.51 34.79
C ILE A 681 9.57 17.58 35.51
N ASN A 682 8.60 18.10 34.75
CA ASN A 682 7.49 19.01 35.08
C ASN A 682 7.81 20.41 35.58
#